data_AF-A0A2E1M3Q1-F1
#
_entry.id   AF-A0A2E1M3Q1-F1
#
_cell.length_a   1.000
_cell.length_b   1.000
_cell.length_c   1.000
_cell.angle_alpha   90.00
_cell.angle_beta   90.00
_cell.angle_gamma   90.00
#
_symmetry.space_group_name_H-M   'P 1'
#
loop_
_entity.id
_entity.type
_entity.pdbx_description
1 polymer ?
#
loop_
_entity_poly.entity_id
_entity_poly.type
_entity_poly.pdbx_seq_one_letter_code
_entity_poly.pdbx_strand_id
1 'polypeptide(L)'
;MIMATIPYQLLFWLSLGVFSEYESGLTLQVWEIRRPIEFLAEIGPGQTPNIDRKVDHVDFSNSSEFGAPNDYFYVEISGNIRIENPGLYEFSLSSDDGSQLWINNKLVIDHDGTHAAEPMMGSISMDTGSHAMLITMFENAGEEVLRLKWKKPGDVGFTLVPSEVFTTQKGVTRVVSPGSKKYLDGREFLQAGNGLVLDKVHPGWTVDRLRPDGFEPSVGGMAFLPDGRLLLSTFTPNNNGVLRSKTNGSLWVIDGLVDGTWKDAVVDKIDDGFHDPCGVVVVDGDIFVAHREGIDRLWDVDGDGDFESREVFAEPWLGDNYHHFSFGLVEHDEWIYGTISTAIYFNNTIQADRVEGSVVSMNGPNPPNRGTVYRIHSKTREVEFIAGGFRTPNGVGVGNDGDIYVSDNQGAWLPTSKLVHVRPGEFYGHYNGLASSKRYPNGGYRSRYLRNGESPPAVWLPQNEISNSPTTPLEINKGPFAGQFYLSELTMGGIRRVQLEEVDGEMQGVVFRFTQGLESGVNRLIWGPDGCLYAGGTGSSGNWSWNDTRFGLQRLRPTEEEVFEIHSVHVQPDGFEIKFTKPVDAAWLSNPHHYQLRQWRYHATAQYGGPKRHEQRLVATQAHASADRRSVRLSVPGLREGSVVHFRMDPQTVRGEELWSKEAWYTLNRIPGSSPAVEVDLTALPSVDSFDHGDVRLEAVFTTTNGKTPKVAFQSSYLLPPVPVTGGSSVQHHLQAIFRAARFDPEGRMLTPAKIDEVKLNGEIVCSGLVFEKPNVNSRISSPYGPLSFSEEDGVSTQLLKCYVLNDEIEMPAVDGLRVLVFSKTETFRHDSIPDGHACMERLATQGGFSTTSSEDSAIFNSNDLAKFDAVIFMNTTGDVLNESQQSAFQSWYRSGGAFVGVHAASDTEHEWEWFGQLVGARFRCHPAVQPARVVVMNHDHPATAHLNSTWVRTDEWYDFKADGPHDGCNCLLRVDENTYSGGQTGPWHPVAWSHEFDGGRSFYTALGHTKATFSEAAFEQHLLGGLAWAASISQQNQP
;
A
#
# COMPACT_ATOMS: atom_id res chain seq x y z
N MET A 1 28.84 16.55 28.74
CA MET A 1 28.96 16.97 30.15
C MET A 1 27.52 17.12 30.65
N ILE A 2 26.95 16.05 31.21
CA ILE A 2 25.52 15.97 31.53
C ILE A 2 25.38 16.34 33.01
N MET A 3 24.84 17.53 33.29
CA MET A 3 24.32 17.87 34.61
C MET A 3 22.82 17.58 34.61
N ALA A 4 22.37 16.71 35.51
CA ALA A 4 20.96 16.44 35.76
C ALA A 4 20.29 17.69 36.35
N THR A 5 19.28 18.21 35.67
CA THR A 5 18.41 19.29 36.16
C THR A 5 17.20 18.69 36.86
N ILE A 6 17.00 19.09 38.11
CA ILE A 6 15.87 18.76 38.98
C ILE A 6 14.61 19.49 38.45
N PRO A 7 13.41 18.86 38.41
CA PRO A 7 12.20 19.52 37.97
C PRO A 7 11.82 20.71 38.87
N TYR A 8 11.54 21.85 38.24
CA TYR A 8 11.30 23.16 38.86
C TYR A 8 10.12 23.19 39.86
N GLN A 9 9.20 22.23 39.79
CA GLN A 9 8.11 22.11 40.76
C GLN A 9 8.61 21.76 42.16
N LEU A 10 9.74 21.07 42.30
CA LEU A 10 10.24 20.59 43.61
C LEU A 10 10.78 21.72 44.52
N LEU A 11 11.25 22.83 43.94
CA LEU A 11 11.79 23.98 44.68
C LEU A 11 10.70 24.87 45.28
N PHE A 12 9.46 24.78 44.78
CA PHE A 12 8.34 25.58 45.29
C PHE A 12 7.67 24.97 46.53
N TRP A 13 7.78 23.65 46.72
CA TRP A 13 7.19 22.93 47.85
C TRP A 13 7.94 23.09 49.18
N LEU A 14 9.20 23.55 49.15
CA LEU A 14 10.02 23.74 50.35
C LEU A 14 9.79 25.10 51.05
N SER A 15 9.07 26.06 50.43
CA SER A 15 8.97 27.44 50.95
C SER A 15 7.67 27.82 51.65
N LEU A 16 6.66 26.96 51.70
CA LEU A 16 5.37 27.27 52.35
C LEU A 16 4.95 26.15 53.28
N GLY A 17 5.33 26.28 54.57
CA GLY A 17 4.90 25.41 55.65
C GLY A 17 3.39 25.53 55.94
N VAL A 18 2.58 24.98 55.04
CA VAL A 18 1.15 24.69 55.24
C VAL A 18 1.05 23.18 55.26
N PHE A 19 0.63 22.59 56.38
CA PHE A 19 0.30 21.17 56.43
C PHE A 19 -0.87 20.92 55.46
N SER A 20 -0.57 20.42 54.26
CA SER A 20 -1.61 20.03 53.32
C SER A 20 -2.27 18.75 53.83
N GLU A 21 -3.54 18.84 54.22
CA GLU A 21 -4.34 17.64 54.46
C GLU A 21 -4.45 16.83 53.15
N TYR A 22 -4.42 15.50 53.25
CA TYR A 22 -4.69 14.60 52.15
C TYR A 22 -6.15 14.13 52.18
N GLU A 23 -6.76 13.90 51.03
CA GLU A 23 -8.08 13.28 50.87
C GLU A 23 -7.99 11.98 50.06
N SER A 24 -9.03 11.14 50.07
CA SER A 24 -9.08 9.88 49.31
C SER A 24 -9.10 10.15 47.80
N GLY A 25 -8.34 9.35 47.05
CA GLY A 25 -8.27 9.36 45.58
C GLY A 25 -6.90 9.78 45.02
N LEU A 26 -6.83 9.94 43.70
CA LEU A 26 -5.68 10.41 42.93
C LEU A 26 -6.07 11.63 42.09
N THR A 27 -5.09 12.43 41.68
CA THR A 27 -5.30 13.52 40.73
C THR A 27 -4.93 13.04 39.32
N LEU A 28 -5.91 13.06 38.41
CA LEU A 28 -5.75 12.80 36.98
C LEU A 28 -5.64 14.13 36.24
N GLN A 29 -4.59 14.27 35.44
CA GLN A 29 -4.43 15.36 34.49
C GLN A 29 -4.23 14.79 33.09
N VAL A 30 -4.85 15.42 32.09
CA VAL A 30 -4.78 15.00 30.68
C VAL A 30 -4.45 16.20 29.80
N TRP A 31 -3.55 15.99 28.84
CA TRP A 31 -3.10 16.97 27.86
C TRP A 31 -3.33 16.43 26.45
N GLU A 32 -4.11 17.16 25.65
CA GLU A 32 -4.28 16.83 24.23
C GLU A 32 -3.04 17.26 23.46
N ILE A 33 -2.36 16.33 22.79
CA ILE A 33 -1.19 16.63 21.96
C ILE A 33 -1.61 16.82 20.49
N ARG A 34 -2.64 16.09 20.04
CA ARG A 34 -3.23 16.18 18.67
C ARG A 34 -2.24 15.89 17.54
N ARG A 35 -1.23 15.09 17.82
CA ARG A 35 -0.29 14.52 16.85
C ARG A 35 0.25 13.20 17.38
N PRO A 36 0.77 12.34 16.50
CA PRO A 36 1.35 11.07 16.92
C PRO A 36 2.41 11.22 18.01
N ILE A 37 2.35 10.33 19.00
CA ILE A 37 3.28 10.23 20.12
C ILE A 37 3.96 8.85 20.00
N GLU A 38 5.28 8.80 20.15
CA GLU A 38 6.04 7.54 19.98
C GLU A 38 6.66 7.05 21.28
N PHE A 39 6.86 7.95 22.25
CA PHE A 39 7.49 7.70 23.53
C PHE A 39 7.11 8.80 24.52
N LEU A 40 7.26 8.51 25.81
CA LEU A 40 7.00 9.42 26.91
C LEU A 40 8.03 10.56 26.92
N ALA A 41 7.53 11.79 26.92
CA ALA A 41 8.29 13.02 27.05
C ALA A 41 7.57 14.01 27.98
N GLU A 42 8.25 15.10 28.32
CA GLU A 42 7.71 16.11 29.24
C GLU A 42 6.67 17.00 28.56
N ILE A 43 5.62 17.38 29.30
CA ILE A 43 4.76 18.50 28.88
C ILE A 43 5.55 19.80 29.01
N GLY A 44 5.51 20.63 27.96
CA GLY A 44 6.17 21.92 27.94
C GLY A 44 5.78 22.81 29.13
N PRO A 45 6.72 23.60 29.69
CA PRO A 45 6.52 24.28 30.96
C PRO A 45 5.40 25.34 30.89
N GLY A 46 4.68 25.50 32.01
CA GLY A 46 3.66 26.54 32.18
C GLY A 46 2.33 26.28 31.47
N GLN A 47 2.11 25.05 30.98
CA GLN A 47 0.86 24.67 30.32
C GLN A 47 -0.18 24.14 31.29
N THR A 48 -1.41 24.61 31.13
CA THR A 48 -2.59 24.12 31.85
C THR A 48 -3.16 22.89 31.14
N PRO A 49 -3.50 21.79 31.85
CA PRO A 49 -4.08 20.58 31.25
C PRO A 49 -5.45 20.83 30.61
N ASN A 50 -5.86 19.92 29.72
CA ASN A 50 -7.21 19.89 29.13
C ASN A 50 -8.23 19.38 30.15
N ILE A 51 -7.84 18.37 30.93
CA ILE A 51 -8.63 17.80 32.01
C ILE A 51 -7.80 17.78 33.29
N ASP A 52 -8.41 18.18 34.40
CA ASP A 52 -7.85 18.03 35.74
C ASP A 52 -8.99 17.63 36.67
N ARG A 53 -8.95 16.41 37.21
CA ARG A 53 -10.00 15.87 38.09
C ARG A 53 -9.48 14.85 39.09
N LYS A 54 -10.28 14.59 40.12
CA LYS A 54 -10.04 13.50 41.06
C LYS A 54 -10.58 12.18 40.51
N VAL A 55 -9.83 11.10 40.69
CA VAL A 55 -10.24 9.72 40.36
C VAL A 55 -9.98 8.81 41.55
N ASP A 56 -10.80 7.76 41.71
CA ASP A 56 -10.71 6.85 42.86
C ASP A 56 -9.93 5.56 42.55
N HIS A 57 -9.75 5.23 41.27
CA HIS A 57 -9.06 4.04 40.79
C HIS A 57 -8.30 4.32 39.50
N VAL A 58 -7.37 3.42 39.17
CA VAL A 58 -6.69 3.37 37.87
C VAL A 58 -7.16 2.10 37.17
N ASP A 59 -8.33 2.19 36.55
CA ASP A 59 -8.98 1.13 35.76
C ASP A 59 -9.79 1.80 34.65
N PHE A 60 -9.07 2.31 33.66
CA PHE A 60 -9.63 3.01 32.50
C PHE A 60 -9.67 2.06 31.31
N SER A 61 -10.79 2.05 30.59
CA SER A 61 -11.06 1.11 29.49
C SER A 61 -11.48 1.78 28.17
N ASN A 62 -11.54 3.12 28.14
CA ASN A 62 -11.83 3.91 26.94
C ASN A 62 -11.55 5.40 27.17
N SER A 63 -11.43 6.16 26.09
CA SER A 63 -11.18 7.62 26.09
C SER A 63 -12.14 8.45 26.94
N SER A 64 -13.42 8.05 27.03
CA SER A 64 -14.45 8.77 27.81
C SER A 64 -14.16 8.73 29.31
N GLU A 65 -13.54 7.66 29.80
CA GLU A 65 -13.12 7.52 31.19
C GLU A 65 -11.87 8.35 31.52
N PHE A 66 -11.09 8.78 30.53
CA PHE A 66 -10.07 9.82 30.70
C PHE A 66 -10.67 11.23 30.58
N GLY A 67 -11.76 11.37 29.82
CA GLY A 67 -12.33 12.66 29.42
C GLY A 67 -11.53 13.30 28.27
N ALA A 68 -10.84 12.49 27.48
CA ALA A 68 -9.95 12.90 26.40
C ALA A 68 -10.57 12.61 25.02
N PRO A 69 -10.00 13.13 23.91
CA PRO A 69 -10.19 12.57 22.58
C PRO A 69 -9.77 11.09 22.53
N ASN A 70 -10.13 10.38 21.47
CA ASN A 70 -9.72 8.97 21.30
C ASN A 70 -8.19 8.82 21.19
N ASP A 71 -7.56 9.72 20.44
CA ASP A 71 -6.13 9.58 20.10
C ASP A 71 -5.33 10.80 20.57
N TYR A 72 -4.00 10.63 20.65
CA TYR A 72 -3.00 11.69 20.79
C TYR A 72 -3.13 12.53 22.07
N PHE A 73 -3.21 11.87 23.23
CA PHE A 73 -3.20 12.55 24.53
C PHE A 73 -2.16 11.97 25.48
N TYR A 74 -1.76 12.78 26.45
CA TYR A 74 -0.84 12.41 27.51
C TYR A 74 -1.55 12.52 28.86
N VAL A 75 -1.25 11.61 29.77
CA VAL A 75 -1.90 11.45 31.07
C VAL A 75 -0.87 11.46 32.17
N GLU A 76 -1.16 12.17 33.26
CA GLU A 76 -0.49 12.03 34.55
C GLU A 76 -1.50 11.70 35.64
N ILE A 77 -1.23 10.65 36.41
CA ILE A 77 -1.98 10.30 37.61
C ILE A 77 -1.05 10.40 38.80
N SER A 78 -1.31 11.36 39.70
CA SER A 78 -0.45 11.64 40.84
C SER A 78 -1.19 11.55 42.18
N GLY A 79 -0.46 11.11 43.20
CA GLY A 79 -0.96 11.02 44.56
C GLY A 79 -0.01 10.21 45.44
N ASN A 80 -0.55 9.57 46.47
CA ASN A 80 0.17 8.62 47.29
C ASN A 80 -0.58 7.29 47.36
N ILE A 81 0.17 6.22 47.53
CA ILE A 81 -0.33 4.89 47.90
C ILE A 81 0.05 4.59 49.35
N ARG A 82 -0.90 4.10 50.14
CA ARG A 82 -0.71 3.74 51.54
C ARG A 82 -0.44 2.25 51.68
N ILE A 83 0.69 1.91 52.30
CA ILE A 83 1.12 0.55 52.58
C ILE A 83 0.97 0.28 54.08
N GLU A 84 0.23 -0.78 54.42
CA GLU A 84 0.05 -1.23 55.80
C GLU A 84 1.11 -2.24 56.21
N ASN A 85 1.35 -3.25 55.35
CA ASN A 85 2.29 -4.33 55.61
C ASN A 85 3.55 -4.11 54.75
N PRO A 86 4.74 -3.99 55.36
CA PRO A 86 5.96 -3.79 54.59
C PRO A 86 6.34 -5.08 53.85
N GLY A 87 7.04 -4.96 52.72
CA GLY A 87 7.54 -6.11 51.98
C GLY A 87 7.71 -5.84 50.49
N LEU A 88 7.93 -6.91 49.71
CA LEU A 88 8.02 -6.84 48.26
C LEU A 88 6.62 -6.77 47.65
N TYR A 89 6.31 -5.64 47.02
CA TYR A 89 5.11 -5.47 46.20
C TYR A 89 5.47 -5.65 44.73
N GLU A 90 4.66 -6.42 44.03
CA GLU A 90 4.69 -6.49 42.56
C GLU A 90 3.51 -5.68 42.03
N PHE A 91 3.76 -4.82 41.04
CA PHE A 91 2.76 -4.05 40.33
C PHE A 91 2.65 -4.55 38.90
N SER A 92 1.44 -4.47 38.34
CA SER A 92 1.17 -4.69 36.93
C SER A 92 0.43 -3.45 36.42
N LEU A 93 1.00 -2.81 35.42
CA LEU A 93 0.41 -1.67 34.73
C LEU A 93 0.09 -2.12 33.29
N SER A 94 -1.17 -2.08 32.91
CA SER A 94 -1.60 -2.35 31.53
C SER A 94 -1.93 -1.05 30.82
N SER A 95 -1.37 -0.83 29.64
CA SER A 95 -1.69 0.31 28.78
C SER A 95 -1.63 -0.07 27.30
N ASP A 96 -2.39 0.63 26.45
CA ASP A 96 -2.36 0.42 24.98
C ASP A 96 -1.09 0.96 24.36
N ASP A 97 -0.70 2.18 24.72
CA ASP A 97 0.61 2.75 24.39
C ASP A 97 1.44 3.01 25.66
N GLY A 98 2.49 3.82 25.53
CA GLY A 98 3.56 3.90 26.51
C GLY A 98 3.12 4.37 27.88
N SER A 99 3.55 3.68 28.94
CA SER A 99 3.28 4.06 30.33
C SER A 99 4.45 3.79 31.30
N GLN A 100 4.48 4.54 32.39
CA GLN A 100 5.45 4.37 33.47
C GLN A 100 4.77 4.44 34.84
N LEU A 101 5.30 3.68 35.80
CA LEU A 101 4.94 3.78 37.23
C LEU A 101 6.17 4.20 38.03
N TRP A 102 6.03 5.30 38.76
CA TRP A 102 7.03 5.80 39.70
C TRP A 102 6.50 5.71 41.13
N ILE A 103 7.31 5.18 42.04
CA ILE A 103 7.02 5.14 43.48
C ILE A 103 8.21 5.73 44.24
N ASN A 104 7.97 6.74 45.08
CA ASN A 104 9.01 7.47 45.81
C ASN A 104 10.18 7.91 44.92
N ASN A 105 9.85 8.43 43.73
CA ASN A 105 10.83 8.88 42.73
C ASN A 105 11.74 7.76 42.18
N LYS A 106 11.35 6.50 42.32
CA LYS A 106 11.99 5.35 41.68
C LYS A 106 11.06 4.82 40.60
N LEU A 107 11.58 4.68 39.37
CA LEU A 107 10.90 4.01 38.27
C LEU A 107 10.74 2.52 38.60
N VAL A 108 9.49 2.07 38.69
CA VAL A 108 9.12 0.69 39.03
C VAL A 108 8.73 -0.08 37.78
N ILE A 109 7.99 0.55 36.86
CA ILE A 109 7.59 0.00 35.57
C ILE A 109 7.95 1.03 34.51
N ASP A 110 8.64 0.56 33.47
CA ASP A 110 8.94 1.31 32.25
C ASP A 110 8.42 0.50 31.06
N HIS A 111 7.29 0.92 30.51
CA HIS A 111 6.62 0.29 29.37
C HIS A 111 6.38 1.37 28.32
N ASP A 112 7.43 2.11 27.97
CA ASP A 112 7.37 3.19 27.00
C ASP A 112 7.41 2.65 25.55
N GLY A 113 6.90 3.43 24.60
CA GLY A 113 6.77 3.04 23.19
C GLY A 113 5.32 2.80 22.75
N THR A 114 5.10 2.65 21.44
CA THR A 114 3.77 2.31 20.90
C THR A 114 3.56 0.80 20.88
N HIS A 115 2.44 0.32 21.41
CA HIS A 115 2.11 -1.11 21.43
C HIS A 115 0.58 -1.31 21.43
N ALA A 116 0.11 -2.51 21.76
CA ALA A 116 -1.32 -2.74 22.04
C ALA A 116 -1.52 -2.86 23.56
N ALA A 117 -2.75 -3.00 24.02
CA ALA A 117 -3.07 -3.13 25.44
C ALA A 117 -2.46 -4.39 26.08
N GLU A 118 -1.26 -4.24 26.66
CA GLU A 118 -0.52 -5.31 27.33
C GLU A 118 -0.07 -4.92 28.76
N PRO A 119 0.01 -5.87 29.70
CA PRO A 119 0.54 -5.62 31.04
C PRO A 119 2.07 -5.68 31.07
N MET A 120 2.71 -4.67 31.67
CA MET A 120 4.09 -4.77 32.17
C MET A 120 4.12 -4.87 33.69
N MET A 121 5.09 -5.61 34.21
CA MET A 121 5.25 -5.88 35.63
C MET A 121 6.51 -5.25 36.18
N GLY A 122 6.44 -4.78 37.42
CA GLY A 122 7.57 -4.21 38.15
C GLY A 122 7.45 -4.51 39.63
N SER A 123 8.55 -4.49 40.36
CA SER A 123 8.52 -4.77 41.80
C SER A 123 9.36 -3.79 42.60
N ILE A 124 8.91 -3.51 43.83
CA ILE A 124 9.58 -2.61 44.75
C ILE A 124 9.32 -3.05 46.19
N SER A 125 10.36 -2.96 47.03
CA SER A 125 10.20 -3.12 48.47
C SER A 125 9.63 -1.83 49.05
N MET A 126 8.54 -1.94 49.80
CA MET A 126 7.84 -0.81 50.42
C MET A 126 7.77 -1.00 51.93
N ASP A 127 7.96 0.09 52.67
CA ASP A 127 7.79 0.15 54.12
C ASP A 127 6.32 0.45 54.47
N THR A 128 5.94 0.30 55.74
CA THR A 128 4.63 0.79 56.21
C THR A 128 4.61 2.31 56.14
N GLY A 129 3.61 2.90 55.47
CA GLY A 129 3.51 4.34 55.35
C GLY A 129 2.82 4.80 54.07
N SER A 130 2.95 6.09 53.77
CA SER A 130 2.45 6.70 52.54
C SER A 130 3.62 6.90 51.59
N HIS A 131 3.45 6.48 50.34
CA HIS A 131 4.47 6.52 49.31
C HIS A 131 3.96 7.35 48.13
N ALA A 132 4.75 8.32 47.68
CA ALA A 132 4.39 9.13 46.52
C ALA A 132 4.33 8.24 45.27
N MET A 133 3.30 8.42 44.47
CA MET A 133 3.04 7.67 43.24
C MET A 133 2.78 8.64 42.09
N LEU A 134 3.41 8.36 40.96
CA LEU A 134 3.14 9.01 39.69
C LEU A 134 3.02 7.94 38.60
N ILE A 135 1.95 8.00 37.82
CA ILE A 135 1.81 7.25 36.57
C ILE A 135 1.81 8.27 35.45
N THR A 136 2.63 8.03 34.43
CA THR A 136 2.60 8.78 33.17
C THR A 136 2.20 7.83 32.06
N MET A 137 1.37 8.26 31.14
CA MET A 137 0.96 7.48 29.98
C MET A 137 0.76 8.40 28.78
N PHE A 138 1.02 7.92 27.57
CA PHE A 138 0.48 8.54 26.38
C PHE A 138 -0.38 7.55 25.62
N GLU A 139 -1.39 8.08 24.94
CA GLU A 139 -2.19 7.40 23.93
C GLU A 139 -1.82 7.99 22.57
N ASN A 140 -1.35 7.15 21.66
CA ASN A 140 -1.09 7.53 20.28
C ASN A 140 -2.34 7.28 19.45
N ALA A 141 -2.71 6.03 19.22
CA ALA A 141 -3.96 5.68 18.56
C ALA A 141 -4.29 4.20 18.74
N GLY A 142 -5.56 3.86 18.98
CA GLY A 142 -5.93 2.47 19.20
C GLY A 142 -7.06 2.30 20.21
N GLU A 143 -6.89 1.37 21.15
CA GLU A 143 -7.78 1.17 22.28
C GLU A 143 -7.29 2.01 23.47
N GLU A 144 -8.10 2.77 24.21
CA GLU A 144 -7.53 3.57 25.30
C GLU A 144 -7.63 2.83 26.66
N VAL A 145 -6.55 2.15 27.07
CA VAL A 145 -6.51 1.37 28.32
C VAL A 145 -5.46 1.91 29.29
N LEU A 146 -5.81 1.99 30.58
CA LEU A 146 -4.83 2.15 31.67
C LEU A 146 -5.32 1.47 32.95
N ARG A 147 -4.65 0.40 33.38
CA ARG A 147 -5.06 -0.37 34.57
C ARG A 147 -3.91 -0.69 35.50
N LEU A 148 -4.02 -0.31 36.77
CA LEU A 148 -3.03 -0.63 37.81
C LEU A 148 -3.53 -1.76 38.71
N LYS A 149 -2.77 -2.85 38.74
CA LYS A 149 -2.92 -3.96 39.69
C LYS A 149 -1.69 -4.10 40.57
N TRP A 150 -1.86 -4.73 41.71
CA TRP A 150 -0.77 -5.11 42.60
C TRP A 150 -0.93 -6.54 43.10
N LYS A 151 0.18 -7.08 43.59
CA LYS A 151 0.26 -8.33 44.34
C LYS A 151 1.07 -8.03 45.59
N LYS A 152 0.43 -8.16 46.75
CA LYS A 152 1.03 -7.84 48.04
C LYS A 152 1.96 -8.97 48.49
N PRO A 153 2.84 -8.73 49.49
CA PRO A 153 3.68 -9.78 50.05
C PRO A 153 2.85 -11.00 50.50
N GLY A 154 3.06 -12.15 49.84
CA GLY A 154 2.37 -13.41 50.15
C GLY A 154 1.09 -13.68 49.36
N ASP A 155 0.63 -12.76 48.51
CA ASP A 155 -0.51 -13.00 47.61
C ASP A 155 -0.12 -13.93 46.45
N VAL A 156 -1.10 -14.69 45.94
CA VAL A 156 -0.90 -15.65 44.84
C VAL A 156 -1.17 -15.07 43.44
N GLY A 157 -1.76 -13.88 43.34
CA GLY A 157 -2.12 -13.26 42.07
C GLY A 157 -2.37 -11.75 42.17
N PHE A 158 -2.44 -11.10 41.01
CA PHE A 158 -2.70 -9.66 40.91
C PHE A 158 -4.16 -9.31 41.16
N THR A 159 -4.39 -8.25 41.93
CA THR A 159 -5.71 -7.65 42.16
C THR A 159 -5.67 -6.16 41.82
N LEU A 160 -6.82 -5.57 41.47
CA LEU A 160 -6.91 -4.13 41.26
C LEU A 160 -6.50 -3.41 42.55
N VAL A 161 -5.69 -2.35 42.43
CA VAL A 161 -5.32 -1.55 43.61
C VAL A 161 -6.56 -0.84 44.15
N PRO A 162 -6.93 -1.07 45.41
CA PRO A 162 -8.23 -0.64 45.90
C PRO A 162 -8.21 0.85 46.28
N SER A 163 -9.32 1.55 46.09
CA SER A 163 -9.39 3.01 46.21
C SER A 163 -8.98 3.57 47.58
N GLU A 164 -9.18 2.80 48.65
CA GLU A 164 -8.91 3.20 50.03
C GLU A 164 -7.42 3.39 50.34
N VAL A 165 -6.53 2.87 49.50
CA VAL A 165 -5.09 3.07 49.68
C VAL A 165 -4.58 4.32 48.98
N PHE A 166 -5.39 4.97 48.14
CA PHE A 166 -4.98 6.17 47.43
C PHE A 166 -5.34 7.45 48.17
N THR A 167 -4.38 8.37 48.23
CA THR A 167 -4.63 9.71 48.72
C THR A 167 -4.03 10.77 47.81
N THR A 168 -4.68 11.93 47.73
CA THR A 168 -4.21 13.08 46.96
C THR A 168 -4.39 14.36 47.78
N GLN A 169 -3.81 15.46 47.33
CA GLN A 169 -3.84 16.70 48.09
C GLN A 169 -5.28 17.25 48.16
N LYS A 170 -5.71 17.63 49.37
CA LYS A 170 -7.03 18.21 49.60
C LYS A 170 -7.04 19.69 49.21
N GLY A 171 -8.14 20.13 48.60
CA GLY A 171 -8.39 21.55 48.32
C GLY A 171 -7.61 22.15 47.15
N VAL A 172 -7.12 21.30 46.24
CA VAL A 172 -6.43 21.74 45.02
C VAL A 172 -7.41 22.46 44.08
N THR A 173 -7.03 23.66 43.64
CA THR A 173 -7.75 24.39 42.60
C THR A 173 -7.36 23.82 41.24
N ARG A 174 -8.33 23.22 40.53
CA ARG A 174 -8.13 22.55 39.24
C ARG A 174 -8.44 23.53 38.12
N VAL A 175 -7.42 23.89 37.35
CA VAL A 175 -7.55 24.84 36.24
C VAL A 175 -7.32 24.08 34.94
N VAL A 176 -8.21 24.29 33.96
CA VAL A 176 -8.14 23.64 32.64
C VAL A 176 -8.11 24.66 31.52
N SER A 177 -7.54 24.29 30.37
CA SER A 177 -7.53 25.10 29.16
C SER A 177 -7.64 24.21 27.92
N PRO A 178 -8.56 24.48 26.98
CA PRO A 178 -8.71 23.68 25.76
C PRO A 178 -7.56 23.90 24.77
N GLY A 179 -7.43 23.00 23.80
CA GLY A 179 -6.46 23.08 22.70
C GLY A 179 -5.24 22.15 22.85
N SER A 180 -4.45 22.05 21.78
CA SER A 180 -3.23 21.21 21.74
C SER A 180 -2.13 21.76 22.65
N LYS A 181 -1.36 20.86 23.23
CA LYS A 181 -0.29 21.13 24.20
C LYS A 181 1.06 20.79 23.59
N LYS A 182 2.07 21.59 23.94
CA LYS A 182 3.45 21.36 23.58
C LYS A 182 3.99 20.15 24.34
N TYR A 183 4.41 19.12 23.61
CA TYR A 183 4.96 17.87 24.16
C TYR A 183 6.42 17.72 23.77
N LEU A 184 7.35 17.72 24.73
CA LEU A 184 8.77 17.95 24.53
C LEU A 184 9.57 16.71 24.05
N ASP A 185 9.11 16.06 22.99
CA ASP A 185 9.70 14.85 22.40
C ASP A 185 10.65 15.14 21.21
N GLY A 186 11.12 16.37 21.06
CA GLY A 186 11.93 16.83 19.92
C GLY A 186 11.14 17.12 18.64
N ARG A 187 9.80 16.98 18.69
CA ARG A 187 8.86 17.19 17.57
C ARG A 187 7.91 18.36 17.83
N GLU A 188 8.29 19.29 18.71
CA GLU A 188 7.45 20.42 19.14
C GLU A 188 7.31 21.52 18.10
N PHE A 189 8.18 21.48 17.08
CA PHE A 189 8.24 22.42 15.97
C PHE A 189 7.82 21.78 14.65
N LEU A 190 7.22 20.58 14.68
CA LEU A 190 6.64 20.01 13.46
C LEU A 190 5.58 21.00 12.93
N GLN A 191 5.69 21.30 11.64
CA GLN A 191 4.78 22.13 10.87
C GLN A 191 4.00 21.22 9.92
N ALA A 192 3.00 21.74 9.23
CA ALA A 192 2.27 20.96 8.22
C ALA A 192 3.24 20.35 7.19
N GLY A 193 3.09 19.05 6.94
CA GLY A 193 4.05 18.29 6.12
C GLY A 193 5.31 17.82 6.88
N ASN A 194 5.33 17.84 8.20
CA ASN A 194 6.33 17.10 8.98
C ASN A 194 5.60 16.02 9.81
N GLY A 195 4.78 15.19 9.18
CA GLY A 195 3.86 14.27 9.86
C GLY A 195 2.59 14.93 10.42
N LEU A 196 2.36 16.23 10.14
CA LEU A 196 1.15 16.95 10.52
C LEU A 196 0.30 17.30 9.29
N VAL A 197 -1.02 17.25 9.47
CA VAL A 197 -1.99 17.78 8.48
C VAL A 197 -1.90 19.31 8.39
N LEU A 198 -2.38 19.87 7.27
CA LEU A 198 -2.68 21.30 7.20
C LEU A 198 -3.83 21.61 8.17
N ASP A 199 -3.87 22.80 8.77
CA ASP A 199 -4.95 23.20 9.70
C ASP A 199 -5.78 24.38 9.17
N LYS A 200 -5.43 24.91 7.99
CA LYS A 200 -5.97 26.15 7.41
C LYS A 200 -6.27 26.01 5.92
N VAL A 201 -7.07 26.95 5.43
CA VAL A 201 -7.32 27.14 3.99
C VAL A 201 -6.03 27.64 3.33
N HIS A 202 -5.74 27.10 2.15
CA HIS A 202 -4.60 27.47 1.33
C HIS A 202 -4.62 28.97 1.01
N PRO A 203 -3.52 29.75 1.20
CA PRO A 203 -3.52 31.21 1.05
C PRO A 203 -3.91 31.70 -0.35
N GLY A 204 -3.63 30.89 -1.37
CA GLY A 204 -4.11 31.06 -2.74
C GLY A 204 -5.64 31.03 -2.91
N TRP A 205 -6.41 30.83 -1.82
CA TRP A 205 -7.87 30.73 -1.84
C TRP A 205 -8.52 31.46 -0.66
N THR A 206 -9.67 32.07 -0.91
CA THR A 206 -10.61 32.49 0.13
C THR A 206 -11.81 31.57 0.13
N VAL A 207 -12.40 31.30 1.30
CA VAL A 207 -13.55 30.40 1.43
C VAL A 207 -14.79 31.16 1.89
N ASP A 208 -15.93 30.87 1.28
CA ASP A 208 -17.25 31.29 1.80
C ASP A 208 -18.13 30.09 2.09
N ARG A 209 -18.95 30.24 3.13
CA ARG A 209 -20.17 29.44 3.31
C ARG A 209 -21.20 29.86 2.26
N LEU A 210 -21.84 28.90 1.59
CA LEU A 210 -22.88 29.14 0.58
C LEU A 210 -24.29 28.74 1.03
N ARG A 211 -24.41 27.95 2.10
CA ARG A 211 -25.72 27.49 2.60
C ARG A 211 -26.45 28.58 3.41
N PRO A 212 -27.71 28.92 3.10
CA PRO A 212 -28.51 29.81 3.93
C PRO A 212 -28.80 29.22 5.32
N ASP A 213 -29.24 30.05 6.26
CA ASP A 213 -29.57 29.58 7.61
C ASP A 213 -30.76 28.61 7.57
N GLY A 214 -30.64 27.49 8.29
CA GLY A 214 -31.63 26.40 8.28
C GLY A 214 -31.49 25.40 7.14
N PHE A 215 -30.59 25.64 6.18
CA PHE A 215 -30.24 24.66 5.13
C PHE A 215 -28.91 23.97 5.45
N GLU A 216 -28.99 22.68 5.74
CA GLU A 216 -27.87 21.84 6.20
C GLU A 216 -27.67 20.66 5.25
N PRO A 217 -27.18 20.90 4.01
CA PRO A 217 -27.13 19.86 2.98
C PRO A 217 -26.00 18.86 3.26
N SER A 218 -26.38 17.58 3.38
CA SER A 218 -25.44 16.45 3.28
C SER A 218 -25.31 16.05 1.81
N VAL A 219 -24.30 16.61 1.14
CA VAL A 219 -24.19 16.61 -0.34
C VAL A 219 -23.76 15.24 -0.89
N GLY A 220 -24.62 14.62 -1.69
CA GLY A 220 -24.32 13.40 -2.45
C GLY A 220 -23.69 13.66 -3.83
N GLY A 221 -24.13 14.71 -4.52
CA GLY A 221 -23.78 15.05 -5.90
C GLY A 221 -23.97 16.55 -6.15
N MET A 222 -23.20 17.13 -7.09
CA MET A 222 -23.34 18.53 -7.50
C MET A 222 -23.12 18.70 -9.00
N ALA A 223 -23.87 19.60 -9.63
CA ALA A 223 -23.67 20.05 -11.01
C ALA A 223 -24.20 21.49 -11.18
N PHE A 224 -23.79 22.17 -12.24
CA PHE A 224 -24.41 23.44 -12.64
C PHE A 224 -25.40 23.21 -13.77
N LEU A 225 -26.57 23.85 -13.67
CA LEU A 225 -27.51 23.97 -14.78
C LEU A 225 -26.96 24.98 -15.82
N PRO A 226 -27.41 24.92 -17.09
CA PRO A 226 -26.93 25.82 -18.14
C PRO A 226 -27.17 27.32 -17.85
N ASP A 227 -28.14 27.63 -17.01
CA ASP A 227 -28.48 28.99 -16.57
C ASP A 227 -27.64 29.50 -15.38
N GLY A 228 -26.74 28.66 -14.84
CA GLY A 228 -25.83 29.01 -13.74
C GLY A 228 -26.37 28.67 -12.35
N ARG A 229 -27.59 28.12 -12.21
CA ARG A 229 -28.08 27.63 -10.91
C ARG A 229 -27.32 26.35 -10.49
N LEU A 230 -27.10 26.18 -9.19
CA LEU A 230 -26.41 25.02 -8.63
C LEU A 230 -27.41 23.90 -8.31
N LEU A 231 -27.24 22.76 -8.95
CA LEU A 231 -27.97 21.52 -8.64
C LEU A 231 -27.23 20.74 -7.55
N LEU A 232 -27.96 20.29 -6.54
CA LEU A 232 -27.46 19.42 -5.47
C LEU A 232 -28.35 18.19 -5.31
N SER A 233 -27.74 17.01 -5.20
CA SER A 233 -28.38 15.89 -4.52
C SER A 233 -27.93 15.83 -3.06
N THR A 234 -28.85 15.51 -2.17
CA THR A 234 -28.58 15.33 -0.75
C THR A 234 -29.10 13.99 -0.28
N PHE A 235 -28.49 13.42 0.77
CA PHE A 235 -28.98 12.22 1.43
C PHE A 235 -28.54 12.17 2.88
N THR A 236 -29.22 11.38 3.71
CA THR A 236 -28.77 11.11 5.08
C THR A 236 -27.94 9.82 5.11
N PRO A 237 -26.61 9.88 5.32
CA PRO A 237 -25.77 8.68 5.35
C PRO A 237 -26.16 7.73 6.49
N ASN A 238 -25.87 6.44 6.34
CA ASN A 238 -26.19 5.41 7.33
C ASN A 238 -25.07 4.37 7.47
N ASN A 239 -24.36 4.40 8.60
CA ASN A 239 -23.21 3.52 8.85
C ASN A 239 -23.54 2.43 9.89
N ASN A 240 -24.67 1.74 9.73
CA ASN A 240 -25.12 0.73 10.71
C ASN A 240 -25.31 -0.69 10.15
N GLY A 241 -24.93 -0.93 8.89
CA GLY A 241 -25.10 -2.23 8.24
C GLY A 241 -26.52 -2.52 7.72
N VAL A 242 -27.51 -1.70 8.06
CA VAL A 242 -28.91 -2.01 7.75
C VAL A 242 -29.33 -1.36 6.44
N LEU A 243 -29.78 -2.18 5.50
CA LEU A 243 -30.37 -1.71 4.26
C LEU A 243 -31.67 -0.94 4.54
N ARG A 244 -31.75 0.32 4.07
CA ARG A 244 -32.97 1.12 4.18
C ARG A 244 -33.99 0.70 3.12
N SER A 245 -35.22 0.42 3.56
CA SER A 245 -36.38 0.19 2.67
C SER A 245 -37.03 1.49 2.19
N LYS A 246 -36.86 2.58 2.94
CA LYS A 246 -37.34 3.92 2.54
C LYS A 246 -36.22 4.72 1.89
N THR A 247 -36.59 5.50 0.90
CA THR A 247 -35.74 6.50 0.25
C THR A 247 -35.31 7.56 1.27
N ASN A 248 -34.14 8.16 1.04
CA ASN A 248 -33.48 9.09 1.97
C ASN A 248 -32.81 10.28 1.26
N GLY A 249 -33.04 10.42 -0.05
CA GLY A 249 -32.42 11.44 -0.87
C GLY A 249 -33.40 12.45 -1.47
N SER A 250 -32.89 13.63 -1.79
CA SER A 250 -33.65 14.73 -2.42
C SER A 250 -32.76 15.53 -3.35
N LEU A 251 -33.36 16.16 -4.36
CA LEU A 251 -32.72 17.08 -5.30
C LEU A 251 -33.14 18.52 -5.00
N TRP A 252 -32.18 19.42 -5.13
CA TRP A 252 -32.35 20.84 -4.85
C TRP A 252 -31.68 21.67 -5.94
N VAL A 253 -32.28 22.80 -6.27
CA VAL A 253 -31.68 23.85 -7.08
C VAL A 253 -31.45 25.06 -6.21
N ILE A 254 -30.28 25.68 -6.35
CA ILE A 254 -29.93 26.91 -5.63
C ILE A 254 -29.58 28.00 -6.63
N ASP A 255 -30.36 29.07 -6.60
CA ASP A 255 -30.13 30.28 -7.37
C ASP A 255 -29.36 31.34 -6.54
N GLY A 256 -28.73 32.30 -7.22
CA GLY A 256 -28.09 33.47 -6.60
C GLY A 256 -26.67 33.25 -6.07
N LEU A 257 -26.07 32.07 -6.26
CA LEU A 257 -24.74 31.76 -5.70
C LEU A 257 -23.55 32.24 -6.53
N VAL A 258 -23.65 32.22 -7.87
CA VAL A 258 -22.51 32.51 -8.76
C VAL A 258 -22.00 33.94 -8.55
N ASP A 259 -22.88 34.94 -8.64
CA ASP A 259 -22.50 36.34 -8.45
C ASP A 259 -22.81 36.89 -7.05
N GLY A 260 -23.44 36.09 -6.19
CA GLY A 260 -23.93 36.50 -4.88
C GLY A 260 -23.25 35.83 -3.70
N THR A 261 -23.94 35.85 -2.57
CA THR A 261 -23.54 35.24 -1.30
C THR A 261 -24.61 34.28 -0.80
N TRP A 262 -24.35 33.55 0.28
CA TRP A 262 -25.37 32.70 0.89
C TRP A 262 -26.66 33.43 1.30
N LYS A 263 -26.62 34.76 1.46
CA LYS A 263 -27.79 35.58 1.79
C LYS A 263 -28.72 35.81 0.60
N ASP A 264 -28.18 35.67 -0.61
CA ASP A 264 -28.89 35.84 -1.87
C ASP A 264 -29.42 34.48 -2.38
N ALA A 265 -29.05 33.38 -1.69
CA ALA A 265 -29.39 32.03 -2.07
C ALA A 265 -30.90 31.76 -1.92
N VAL A 266 -31.53 31.38 -3.02
CA VAL A 266 -32.90 30.83 -3.03
C VAL A 266 -32.78 29.32 -3.26
N VAL A 267 -33.32 28.53 -2.33
CA VAL A 267 -33.18 27.08 -2.31
C VAL A 267 -34.54 26.45 -2.57
N ASP A 268 -34.66 25.76 -3.70
CA ASP A 268 -35.88 25.08 -4.12
C ASP A 268 -35.65 23.57 -4.19
N LYS A 269 -36.61 22.81 -3.64
CA LYS A 269 -36.61 21.35 -3.75
C LYS A 269 -37.34 20.95 -5.03
N ILE A 270 -36.65 20.30 -5.95
CA ILE A 270 -37.23 19.93 -7.25
C ILE A 270 -37.74 18.49 -7.29
N ASP A 271 -37.13 17.56 -6.53
CA ASP A 271 -37.59 16.16 -6.48
C ASP A 271 -37.09 15.44 -5.21
N ASP A 272 -37.68 14.27 -4.91
CA ASP A 272 -37.23 13.33 -3.88
C ASP A 272 -37.46 11.85 -4.23
N GLY A 273 -37.39 10.97 -3.24
CA GLY A 273 -37.62 9.55 -3.48
C GLY A 273 -36.41 8.81 -4.04
N PHE A 274 -35.19 9.30 -3.81
CA PHE A 274 -33.96 8.62 -4.20
C PHE A 274 -33.36 7.81 -3.03
N HIS A 275 -32.67 6.72 -3.37
CA HIS A 275 -31.84 5.95 -2.42
C HIS A 275 -30.38 6.35 -2.56
N ASP A 276 -29.84 7.05 -1.57
CA ASP A 276 -28.44 7.45 -1.49
C ASP A 276 -27.93 8.07 -2.82
N PRO A 277 -28.55 9.16 -3.34
CA PRO A 277 -28.21 9.76 -4.62
C PRO A 277 -26.83 10.41 -4.59
N CYS A 278 -25.79 9.61 -4.79
CA CYS A 278 -24.40 10.03 -4.72
C CYS A 278 -23.84 10.46 -6.09
N GLY A 279 -24.68 10.75 -7.06
CA GLY A 279 -24.20 11.39 -8.28
C GLY A 279 -25.25 12.08 -9.12
N VAL A 280 -24.86 13.22 -9.69
CA VAL A 280 -25.67 14.00 -10.62
C VAL A 280 -24.80 14.52 -11.74
N VAL A 281 -25.35 14.61 -12.95
CA VAL A 281 -24.76 15.31 -14.10
C VAL A 281 -25.88 15.93 -14.92
N VAL A 282 -25.57 17.00 -15.65
CA VAL A 282 -26.51 17.67 -16.56
C VAL A 282 -26.01 17.44 -17.99
N VAL A 283 -26.86 16.89 -18.85
CA VAL A 283 -26.52 16.60 -20.26
C VAL A 283 -27.65 17.11 -21.15
N ASP A 284 -27.32 17.98 -22.10
CA ASP A 284 -28.30 18.62 -23.00
C ASP A 284 -29.49 19.30 -22.27
N GLY A 285 -29.28 19.76 -21.03
CA GLY A 285 -30.30 20.39 -20.18
C GLY A 285 -31.06 19.43 -19.26
N ASP A 286 -30.95 18.12 -19.48
CA ASP A 286 -31.56 17.12 -18.63
C ASP A 286 -30.68 16.78 -17.43
N ILE A 287 -31.31 16.43 -16.31
CA ILE A 287 -30.62 15.98 -15.10
C ILE A 287 -30.60 14.46 -15.07
N PHE A 288 -29.42 13.87 -14.88
CA PHE A 288 -29.25 12.46 -14.60
C PHE A 288 -28.82 12.26 -13.16
N VAL A 289 -29.49 11.35 -12.45
CA VAL A 289 -29.26 11.11 -11.01
C VAL A 289 -28.94 9.66 -10.78
N ALA A 290 -27.70 9.38 -10.37
CA ALA A 290 -27.30 8.06 -9.91
C ALA A 290 -27.77 7.81 -8.48
N HIS A 291 -28.41 6.67 -8.25
CA HIS A 291 -28.86 6.17 -6.96
C HIS A 291 -28.54 4.67 -6.84
N ARG A 292 -28.79 4.07 -5.66
CA ARG A 292 -28.41 2.67 -5.34
C ARG A 292 -28.80 1.63 -6.41
N GLU A 293 -29.97 1.82 -7.03
CA GLU A 293 -30.62 0.85 -7.92
C GLU A 293 -30.43 1.18 -9.41
N GLY A 294 -30.02 2.40 -9.76
CA GLY A 294 -29.92 2.81 -11.16
C GLY A 294 -29.62 4.29 -11.35
N ILE A 295 -30.01 4.77 -12.53
CA ILE A 295 -29.97 6.17 -12.93
C ILE A 295 -31.37 6.58 -13.38
N ASP A 296 -31.83 7.70 -12.84
CA ASP A 296 -33.05 8.38 -13.28
C ASP A 296 -32.69 9.60 -14.13
N ARG A 297 -33.59 9.97 -15.04
CA ARG A 297 -33.50 11.19 -15.86
C ARG A 297 -34.68 12.10 -15.54
N LEU A 298 -34.41 13.37 -15.34
CA LEU A 298 -35.39 14.43 -15.17
C LEU A 298 -35.21 15.49 -16.25
N TRP A 299 -36.31 16.06 -16.73
CA TRP A 299 -36.30 17.12 -17.74
C TRP A 299 -37.41 18.13 -17.50
N ASP A 300 -37.15 19.36 -17.94
CA ASP A 300 -38.08 20.49 -17.95
C ASP A 300 -38.95 20.39 -19.21
N VAL A 301 -40.28 20.36 -19.04
CA VAL A 301 -41.21 20.14 -20.16
C VAL A 301 -41.49 21.43 -20.95
N ASP A 302 -41.56 22.56 -20.27
CA ASP A 302 -42.01 23.83 -20.87
C ASP A 302 -40.95 24.95 -20.89
N GLY A 303 -39.77 24.66 -20.33
CA GLY A 303 -38.62 25.54 -20.33
C GLY A 303 -38.70 26.65 -19.29
N ASP A 304 -39.54 26.51 -18.26
CA ASP A 304 -39.71 27.51 -17.20
C ASP A 304 -38.65 27.41 -16.08
N GLY A 305 -37.83 26.35 -16.11
CA GLY A 305 -36.76 26.09 -15.18
C GLY A 305 -37.13 25.18 -14.01
N ASP A 306 -38.37 24.67 -13.97
CA ASP A 306 -38.82 23.57 -13.10
C ASP A 306 -38.67 22.22 -13.84
N PHE A 307 -38.55 21.11 -13.08
CA PHE A 307 -38.32 19.76 -13.64
C PHE A 307 -39.51 18.85 -13.33
N GLU A 308 -40.58 18.92 -14.12
CA GLU A 308 -41.86 18.26 -13.82
C GLU A 308 -41.87 16.76 -14.19
N SER A 309 -40.90 16.32 -14.99
CA SER A 309 -40.88 14.97 -15.53
C SER A 309 -39.69 14.16 -15.06
N ARG A 310 -39.93 12.87 -14.81
CA ARG A 310 -38.93 11.88 -14.40
C ARG A 310 -39.19 10.53 -15.03
N GLU A 311 -38.13 9.84 -15.42
CA GLU A 311 -38.16 8.44 -15.82
C GLU A 311 -36.99 7.66 -15.22
N VAL A 312 -37.17 6.34 -15.06
CA VAL A 312 -36.06 5.42 -14.83
C VAL A 312 -35.29 5.28 -16.14
N PHE A 313 -34.06 5.80 -16.17
CA PHE A 313 -33.24 5.81 -17.38
C PHE A 313 -32.52 4.47 -17.58
N ALA A 314 -31.93 3.91 -16.51
CA ALA A 314 -31.28 2.60 -16.51
C ALA A 314 -31.18 1.97 -15.11
N GLU A 315 -31.39 0.66 -14.99
CA GLU A 315 -31.18 -0.13 -13.75
C GLU A 315 -30.35 -1.41 -14.03
N PRO A 316 -29.08 -1.29 -14.45
CA PRO A 316 -28.33 -2.44 -14.97
C PRO A 316 -27.61 -3.25 -13.87
N TRP A 317 -27.80 -2.90 -12.59
CA TRP A 317 -27.19 -3.58 -11.45
C TRP A 317 -28.17 -3.76 -10.29
N LEU A 318 -27.88 -4.71 -9.39
CA LEU A 318 -28.67 -4.95 -8.18
C LEU A 318 -28.05 -4.25 -6.97
N GLY A 319 -28.83 -3.40 -6.27
CA GLY A 319 -28.42 -2.68 -5.07
C GLY A 319 -29.13 -3.12 -3.80
N ASP A 320 -28.73 -4.27 -3.25
CA ASP A 320 -29.37 -4.87 -2.09
C ASP A 320 -28.58 -4.76 -0.77
N ASN A 321 -27.38 -4.20 -0.74
CA ASN A 321 -26.62 -3.95 0.50
C ASN A 321 -26.60 -2.45 0.82
N TYR A 322 -26.55 -2.08 2.11
CA TYR A 322 -26.52 -0.68 2.53
C TYR A 322 -25.30 0.09 1.98
N HIS A 323 -24.22 -0.63 1.67
CA HIS A 323 -22.97 -0.09 1.14
C HIS A 323 -22.87 -0.18 -0.40
N HIS A 324 -23.95 -0.55 -1.10
CA HIS A 324 -24.01 -0.59 -2.57
C HIS A 324 -24.34 0.78 -3.16
N PHE A 325 -23.43 1.75 -3.04
CA PHE A 325 -23.58 3.06 -3.65
C PHE A 325 -23.35 3.01 -5.17
N SER A 326 -23.91 4.01 -5.85
CA SER A 326 -23.47 4.44 -7.17
C SER A 326 -22.93 5.86 -7.05
N PHE A 327 -21.66 6.05 -7.37
CA PHE A 327 -20.98 7.34 -7.27
C PHE A 327 -20.74 7.93 -8.65
N GLY A 328 -20.55 9.26 -8.70
CA GLY A 328 -20.44 10.01 -9.95
C GLY A 328 -21.29 11.27 -9.92
N LEU A 329 -21.84 11.75 -11.04
CA LEU A 329 -21.63 11.30 -12.42
C LEU A 329 -20.73 12.30 -13.15
N VAL A 330 -20.08 11.86 -14.22
CA VAL A 330 -19.38 12.74 -15.16
C VAL A 330 -19.75 12.37 -16.59
N GLU A 331 -19.82 13.34 -17.48
CA GLU A 331 -20.15 13.12 -18.89
C GLU A 331 -18.94 13.45 -19.76
N HIS A 332 -18.73 12.62 -20.78
CA HIS A 332 -17.76 12.84 -21.83
C HIS A 332 -18.17 12.06 -23.09
N ASP A 333 -18.11 12.71 -24.25
CA ASP A 333 -18.42 12.11 -25.56
C ASP A 333 -19.75 11.33 -25.62
N GLU A 334 -20.82 11.92 -25.07
CA GLU A 334 -22.17 11.35 -24.97
C GLU A 334 -22.29 10.12 -24.05
N TRP A 335 -21.25 9.82 -23.27
CA TRP A 335 -21.24 8.77 -22.27
C TRP A 335 -21.24 9.36 -20.87
N ILE A 336 -22.16 8.87 -20.04
CA ILE A 336 -22.25 9.20 -18.62
C ILE A 336 -21.52 8.11 -17.84
N TYR A 337 -20.44 8.47 -17.18
CA TYR A 337 -19.59 7.58 -16.39
C TYR A 337 -19.96 7.63 -14.90
N GLY A 338 -19.90 6.47 -14.27
CA GLY A 338 -20.09 6.31 -12.84
C GLY A 338 -19.41 5.06 -12.32
N THR A 339 -19.48 4.86 -11.02
CA THR A 339 -18.84 3.73 -10.34
C THR A 339 -19.80 3.10 -9.34
N ILE A 340 -19.63 1.80 -9.07
CA ILE A 340 -20.46 1.07 -8.11
C ILE A 340 -19.61 0.32 -7.09
N SER A 341 -19.87 0.57 -5.80
CA SER A 341 -19.13 -0.02 -4.68
C SER A 341 -19.58 -1.44 -4.33
N THR A 342 -18.74 -2.13 -3.56
CA THR A 342 -19.00 -3.47 -3.04
C THR A 342 -19.66 -3.46 -1.67
N ALA A 343 -20.23 -4.61 -1.29
CA ALA A 343 -20.89 -4.81 -0.02
C ALA A 343 -19.94 -4.71 1.17
N ILE A 344 -20.47 -4.22 2.29
CA ILE A 344 -19.86 -4.36 3.61
C ILE A 344 -20.77 -5.22 4.50
N TYR A 345 -20.18 -6.14 5.24
CA TYR A 345 -20.86 -7.07 6.13
C TYR A 345 -20.36 -6.95 7.56
N PHE A 346 -21.19 -6.41 8.44
CA PHE A 346 -21.07 -6.45 9.89
C PHE A 346 -21.77 -7.69 10.49
N ASN A 347 -21.60 -7.92 11.79
CA ASN A 347 -22.24 -9.02 12.52
C ASN A 347 -23.77 -9.08 12.33
N ASN A 348 -24.46 -7.93 12.34
CA ASN A 348 -25.92 -7.89 12.12
C ASN A 348 -26.32 -8.34 10.71
N THR A 349 -25.60 -7.92 9.67
CA THR A 349 -25.84 -8.36 8.29
C THR A 349 -25.48 -9.82 8.08
N ILE A 350 -24.39 -10.31 8.70
CA ILE A 350 -24.00 -11.72 8.65
C ILE A 350 -25.12 -12.60 9.21
N GLN A 351 -25.69 -12.22 10.36
CA GLN A 351 -26.82 -12.92 10.98
C GLN A 351 -28.10 -12.83 10.14
N ALA A 352 -28.44 -11.64 9.65
CA ALA A 352 -29.64 -11.43 8.84
C ALA A 352 -29.62 -12.25 7.54
N ASP A 353 -28.45 -12.34 6.92
CA ASP A 353 -28.24 -13.05 5.67
C ASP A 353 -27.86 -14.51 5.84
N ARG A 354 -27.57 -14.97 7.06
CA ARG A 354 -27.08 -16.34 7.30
C ARG A 354 -25.88 -16.66 6.40
N VAL A 355 -24.88 -15.78 6.40
CA VAL A 355 -23.64 -16.02 5.64
C VAL A 355 -22.94 -17.26 6.20
N GLU A 356 -22.55 -18.17 5.32
CA GLU A 356 -21.82 -19.38 5.68
C GLU A 356 -20.32 -19.10 5.76
N GLY A 357 -19.66 -19.62 6.79
CA GLY A 357 -18.24 -19.36 7.04
C GLY A 357 -17.97 -17.96 7.60
N SER A 358 -16.69 -17.58 7.60
CA SER A 358 -16.24 -16.29 8.13
C SER A 358 -16.16 -15.24 7.02
N VAL A 359 -16.70 -14.05 7.28
CA VAL A 359 -16.45 -12.86 6.47
C VAL A 359 -15.16 -12.22 6.94
N VAL A 360 -14.15 -12.14 6.07
CA VAL A 360 -12.87 -11.50 6.39
C VAL A 360 -12.95 -10.02 6.11
N SER A 361 -12.51 -9.17 7.05
CA SER A 361 -12.43 -7.72 6.85
C SER A 361 -13.73 -7.09 6.31
N MET A 362 -14.87 -7.63 6.77
CA MET A 362 -16.21 -7.18 6.37
C MET A 362 -16.52 -7.35 4.86
N ASN A 363 -15.69 -8.06 4.11
CA ASN A 363 -15.82 -8.26 2.67
C ASN A 363 -16.81 -9.39 2.36
N GLY A 364 -18.06 -9.01 2.11
CA GLY A 364 -19.14 -9.96 1.91
C GLY A 364 -19.41 -10.35 0.45
N PRO A 365 -20.35 -11.29 0.24
CA PRO A 365 -20.80 -11.65 -1.09
C PRO A 365 -21.50 -10.49 -1.80
N ASN A 366 -21.25 -10.39 -3.10
CA ASN A 366 -21.78 -9.34 -3.97
C ASN A 366 -22.57 -9.94 -5.13
N PRO A 367 -23.58 -9.23 -5.69
CA PRO A 367 -24.20 -9.57 -6.97
C PRO A 367 -23.24 -9.25 -8.14
N PRO A 368 -23.58 -9.63 -9.39
CA PRO A 368 -22.75 -9.34 -10.54
C PRO A 368 -22.42 -7.84 -10.68
N ASN A 369 -21.27 -7.55 -11.29
CA ASN A 369 -20.78 -6.21 -11.64
C ASN A 369 -20.46 -5.24 -10.49
N ARG A 370 -20.61 -5.60 -9.21
CA ARG A 370 -20.13 -4.72 -8.12
C ARG A 370 -18.61 -4.56 -8.11
N GLY A 371 -18.15 -3.37 -7.71
CA GLY A 371 -16.74 -3.00 -7.74
C GLY A 371 -16.23 -2.64 -9.14
N THR A 372 -17.04 -1.91 -9.92
CA THR A 372 -16.75 -1.58 -11.33
C THR A 372 -16.95 -0.10 -11.65
N VAL A 373 -16.30 0.31 -12.75
CA VAL A 373 -16.61 1.54 -13.48
C VAL A 373 -17.56 1.18 -14.62
N TYR A 374 -18.61 1.96 -14.78
CA TYR A 374 -19.58 1.80 -15.86
C TYR A 374 -19.70 3.10 -16.67
N ARG A 375 -20.23 2.96 -17.89
CA ARG A 375 -20.70 4.08 -18.70
C ARG A 375 -22.06 3.78 -19.31
N ILE A 376 -22.90 4.80 -19.43
CA ILE A 376 -24.21 4.73 -20.08
C ILE A 376 -24.30 5.79 -21.16
N HIS A 377 -24.62 5.40 -22.38
CA HIS A 377 -24.78 6.36 -23.47
C HIS A 377 -26.05 7.19 -23.23
N SER A 378 -25.91 8.50 -23.16
CA SER A 378 -26.96 9.46 -22.80
C SER A 378 -28.18 9.44 -23.74
N LYS A 379 -28.01 8.93 -24.96
CA LYS A 379 -29.06 8.90 -26.01
C LYS A 379 -29.58 7.49 -26.26
N THR A 380 -28.69 6.52 -26.49
CA THR A 380 -29.09 5.14 -26.86
C THR A 380 -29.45 4.27 -25.65
N ARG A 381 -29.09 4.70 -24.43
CA ARG A 381 -29.21 3.94 -23.18
C ARG A 381 -28.36 2.66 -23.14
N GLU A 382 -27.38 2.55 -24.03
CA GLU A 382 -26.41 1.45 -24.00
C GLU A 382 -25.60 1.50 -22.70
N VAL A 383 -25.42 0.35 -22.04
CA VAL A 383 -24.69 0.24 -20.77
C VAL A 383 -23.48 -0.64 -20.96
N GLU A 384 -22.33 -0.15 -20.51
CA GLU A 384 -21.09 -0.92 -20.47
C GLU A 384 -20.45 -0.86 -19.09
N PHE A 385 -19.99 -2.00 -18.61
CA PHE A 385 -19.01 -2.07 -17.53
C PHE A 385 -17.64 -2.09 -18.21
N ILE A 386 -16.72 -1.20 -17.81
CA ILE A 386 -15.46 -1.02 -18.53
C ILE A 386 -14.25 -1.52 -17.75
N ALA A 387 -14.25 -1.46 -16.42
CA ALA A 387 -13.16 -1.95 -15.57
C ALA A 387 -13.68 -2.41 -14.22
N GLY A 388 -12.87 -3.14 -13.43
CA GLY A 388 -13.27 -3.58 -12.11
C GLY A 388 -12.14 -3.79 -11.12
N GLY A 389 -12.47 -4.40 -9.98
CA GLY A 389 -11.52 -4.52 -8.88
C GLY A 389 -11.45 -3.27 -8.01
N PHE A 390 -12.57 -2.55 -7.88
CA PHE A 390 -12.72 -1.42 -6.97
C PHE A 390 -13.51 -1.84 -5.72
N ARG A 391 -13.23 -1.24 -4.56
CA ARG A 391 -13.98 -1.48 -3.33
C ARG A 391 -15.08 -0.43 -3.11
N THR A 392 -14.65 0.82 -2.90
CA THR A 392 -15.52 1.97 -2.66
C THR A 392 -15.02 3.14 -3.51
N PRO A 393 -15.28 3.10 -4.83
CA PRO A 393 -14.77 4.10 -5.77
C PRO A 393 -15.58 5.41 -5.72
N ASN A 394 -15.55 6.17 -4.61
CA ASN A 394 -16.40 7.35 -4.40
C ASN A 394 -16.12 8.51 -5.38
N GLY A 395 -14.94 8.56 -5.98
CA GLY A 395 -14.56 9.60 -6.92
C GLY A 395 -14.45 9.08 -8.35
N VAL A 396 -15.07 9.79 -9.29
CA VAL A 396 -14.82 9.65 -10.74
C VAL A 396 -14.69 11.04 -11.35
N GLY A 397 -13.74 11.18 -12.27
CA GLY A 397 -13.45 12.41 -12.99
C GLY A 397 -12.99 12.10 -14.40
N VAL A 398 -13.11 13.09 -15.29
CA VAL A 398 -12.60 13.03 -16.67
C VAL A 398 -11.47 14.03 -16.78
N GLY A 399 -10.34 13.60 -17.32
CA GLY A 399 -9.25 14.49 -17.68
C GLY A 399 -9.54 15.25 -18.98
N ASN A 400 -8.78 16.30 -19.26
CA ASN A 400 -8.82 17.05 -20.51
C ASN A 400 -8.38 16.22 -21.73
N ASP A 401 -7.69 15.11 -21.48
CA ASP A 401 -7.36 14.06 -22.44
C ASP A 401 -8.56 13.16 -22.79
N GLY A 402 -9.66 13.25 -22.04
CA GLY A 402 -10.83 12.38 -22.15
C GLY A 402 -10.73 11.10 -21.32
N ASP A 403 -9.62 10.90 -20.61
CA ASP A 403 -9.39 9.68 -19.82
C ASP A 403 -10.14 9.74 -18.49
N ILE A 404 -10.49 8.56 -17.99
CA ILE A 404 -11.28 8.40 -16.77
C ILE A 404 -10.35 8.14 -15.58
N TYR A 405 -10.51 8.94 -14.54
CA TYR A 405 -9.76 8.81 -13.30
C TYR A 405 -10.70 8.48 -12.14
N VAL A 406 -10.35 7.48 -11.34
CA VAL A 406 -11.17 6.99 -10.22
C VAL A 406 -10.36 6.95 -8.94
N SER A 407 -10.91 7.51 -7.87
CA SER A 407 -10.34 7.34 -6.53
C SER A 407 -11.06 6.21 -5.78
N ASP A 408 -10.30 5.30 -5.19
CA ASP A 408 -10.84 4.16 -4.44
C ASP A 408 -10.39 4.18 -2.98
N ASN A 409 -11.29 3.75 -2.08
CA ASN A 409 -11.02 3.71 -0.65
C ASN A 409 -10.51 2.32 -0.25
N GLN A 410 -9.39 2.29 0.48
CA GLN A 410 -8.76 1.14 1.14
C GLN A 410 -9.72 0.15 1.79
N GLY A 411 -9.30 -1.09 1.98
CA GLY A 411 -10.04 -2.11 2.73
C GLY A 411 -9.49 -3.50 2.45
N ALA A 412 -10.35 -4.53 2.50
CA ALA A 412 -9.93 -5.88 2.12
C ALA A 412 -9.32 -5.89 0.71
N TRP A 413 -8.13 -6.49 0.58
CA TRP A 413 -7.31 -6.56 -0.64
C TRP A 413 -6.76 -5.25 -1.17
N LEU A 414 -7.12 -4.14 -0.55
CA LEU A 414 -6.73 -2.81 -1.00
C LEU A 414 -5.93 -2.14 0.12
N PRO A 415 -4.58 -2.26 0.10
CA PRO A 415 -3.71 -1.89 1.22
C PRO A 415 -3.90 -0.48 1.73
N THR A 416 -4.09 0.44 0.79
CA THR A 416 -4.30 1.85 1.04
C THR A 416 -5.16 2.44 -0.07
N SER A 417 -5.66 3.66 0.14
CA SER A 417 -6.48 4.35 -0.84
C SER A 417 -5.65 4.67 -2.09
N LYS A 418 -6.29 4.92 -3.24
CA LYS A 418 -5.55 5.16 -4.47
C LYS A 418 -6.31 6.00 -5.48
N LEU A 419 -5.58 6.62 -6.39
CA LEU A 419 -6.06 7.19 -7.65
C LEU A 419 -5.67 6.25 -8.80
N VAL A 420 -6.62 5.94 -9.66
CA VAL A 420 -6.50 5.00 -10.77
C VAL A 420 -6.75 5.74 -12.08
N HIS A 421 -5.85 5.56 -13.05
CA HIS A 421 -6.11 5.83 -14.47
C HIS A 421 -6.83 4.61 -15.06
N VAL A 422 -8.10 4.77 -15.42
CA VAL A 422 -8.97 3.64 -15.78
C VAL A 422 -8.78 3.27 -17.24
N ARG A 423 -8.32 2.04 -17.48
CA ARG A 423 -8.18 1.44 -18.81
C ARG A 423 -9.22 0.34 -18.99
N PRO A 424 -9.97 0.33 -20.10
CA PRO A 424 -10.98 -0.69 -20.35
C PRO A 424 -10.41 -2.11 -20.32
N GLY A 425 -11.09 -3.00 -19.61
CA GLY A 425 -10.71 -4.40 -19.44
C GLY A 425 -9.83 -4.67 -18.22
N GLU A 426 -9.32 -3.67 -17.52
CA GLU A 426 -8.37 -3.89 -16.43
C GLU A 426 -9.03 -4.20 -15.07
N PHE A 427 -8.23 -4.80 -14.18
CA PHE A 427 -8.60 -5.14 -12.81
C PHE A 427 -7.65 -4.48 -11.82
N TYR A 428 -8.19 -3.74 -10.85
CA TYR A 428 -7.40 -2.93 -9.92
C TYR A 428 -7.38 -3.51 -8.50
N GLY A 429 -7.27 -4.83 -8.33
CA GLY A 429 -6.78 -5.41 -7.06
C GLY A 429 -7.79 -5.63 -5.92
N HIS A 430 -9.03 -5.11 -5.95
CA HIS A 430 -10.06 -5.51 -4.96
C HIS A 430 -10.79 -6.80 -5.36
N TYR A 431 -10.78 -7.81 -4.49
CA TYR A 431 -11.45 -9.09 -4.72
C TYR A 431 -12.73 -9.18 -3.88
N ASN A 432 -13.88 -9.41 -4.53
CA ASN A 432 -15.16 -9.59 -3.86
C ASN A 432 -15.18 -10.83 -2.95
N GLY A 433 -15.87 -10.73 -1.80
CA GLY A 433 -16.23 -11.90 -1.01
C GLY A 433 -17.11 -12.89 -1.79
N LEU A 434 -16.92 -14.19 -1.57
CA LEU A 434 -17.59 -15.26 -2.32
C LEU A 434 -18.45 -16.18 -1.46
N ALA A 435 -18.58 -15.89 -0.16
CA ALA A 435 -19.33 -16.73 0.78
C ALA A 435 -20.79 -16.93 0.34
N SER A 436 -21.30 -18.14 0.51
CA SER A 436 -22.73 -18.44 0.37
C SER A 436 -23.53 -17.74 1.47
N SER A 437 -24.77 -17.38 1.15
CA SER A 437 -25.71 -16.78 2.11
C SER A 437 -27.15 -17.04 1.68
N LYS A 438 -28.11 -16.66 2.53
CA LYS A 438 -29.54 -16.65 2.18
C LYS A 438 -29.84 -15.84 0.91
N ARG A 439 -29.12 -14.72 0.71
CA ARG A 439 -29.27 -13.87 -0.48
C ARG A 439 -28.53 -14.42 -1.69
N TYR A 440 -27.39 -15.06 -1.45
CA TYR A 440 -26.52 -15.63 -2.46
C TYR A 440 -26.28 -17.13 -2.19
N PRO A 441 -27.27 -18.02 -2.46
CA PRO A 441 -27.15 -19.44 -2.11
C PRO A 441 -25.99 -20.16 -2.80
N ASN A 442 -25.55 -19.66 -3.96
CA ASN A 442 -24.44 -20.20 -4.74
C ASN A 442 -23.13 -19.43 -4.55
N GLY A 443 -23.05 -18.54 -3.54
CA GLY A 443 -21.92 -17.65 -3.34
C GLY A 443 -22.04 -16.32 -4.08
N GLY A 444 -21.21 -15.36 -3.67
CA GLY A 444 -21.05 -14.06 -4.33
C GLY A 444 -20.34 -14.16 -5.68
N TYR A 445 -20.36 -13.07 -6.44
CA TYR A 445 -19.76 -12.99 -7.77
C TYR A 445 -18.35 -12.39 -7.75
N ARG A 446 -17.41 -13.04 -8.43
CA ARG A 446 -16.07 -12.49 -8.73
C ARG A 446 -16.20 -11.31 -9.69
N SER A 447 -15.23 -10.39 -9.65
CA SER A 447 -15.08 -9.38 -10.70
C SER A 447 -14.92 -10.06 -12.06
N ARG A 448 -15.62 -9.56 -13.08
CA ARG A 448 -15.51 -10.09 -14.44
C ARG A 448 -14.13 -9.83 -15.09
N TYR A 449 -13.39 -8.86 -14.58
CA TYR A 449 -12.06 -8.47 -15.07
C TYR A 449 -10.93 -9.22 -14.36
N LEU A 450 -11.24 -9.99 -13.31
CA LEU A 450 -10.27 -10.68 -12.48
C LEU A 450 -9.23 -11.50 -13.27
N ARG A 451 -9.62 -12.08 -14.41
CA ARG A 451 -8.73 -12.95 -15.21
C ARG A 451 -7.65 -12.18 -15.97
N ASN A 452 -7.79 -10.86 -16.11
CA ASN A 452 -6.95 -10.03 -16.96
C ASN A 452 -5.63 -9.61 -16.30
N GLY A 453 -5.44 -9.95 -15.01
CA GLY A 453 -4.27 -9.54 -14.24
C GLY A 453 -4.54 -8.23 -13.50
N GLU A 454 -3.70 -7.93 -12.51
CA GLU A 454 -3.82 -6.72 -11.70
C GLU A 454 -2.99 -5.59 -12.30
N SER A 455 -3.61 -4.42 -12.45
CA SER A 455 -2.96 -3.19 -12.89
C SER A 455 -2.57 -2.32 -11.70
N PRO A 456 -1.40 -1.65 -11.74
CA PRO A 456 -1.01 -0.73 -10.69
C PRO A 456 -1.90 0.52 -10.71
N PRO A 457 -2.06 1.22 -9.57
CA PRO A 457 -2.64 2.56 -9.58
C PRO A 457 -1.66 3.60 -10.11
N ALA A 458 -2.21 4.72 -10.57
CA ALA A 458 -1.43 5.90 -10.87
C ALA A 458 -0.79 6.49 -9.59
N VAL A 459 -1.57 6.59 -8.50
CA VAL A 459 -1.06 7.11 -7.22
C VAL A 459 -1.64 6.34 -6.04
N TRP A 460 -0.77 5.77 -5.21
CA TRP A 460 -1.13 5.33 -3.86
C TRP A 460 -1.30 6.53 -2.94
N LEU A 461 -2.30 6.46 -2.07
CA LEU A 461 -2.66 7.48 -1.10
C LEU A 461 -2.53 6.90 0.31
N PRO A 462 -1.32 6.91 0.89
CA PRO A 462 -1.03 6.33 2.20
C PRO A 462 -2.04 6.71 3.30
N GLN A 463 -2.59 5.66 3.89
CA GLN A 463 -3.59 5.69 4.95
C GLN A 463 -3.05 6.39 6.18
N ASN A 464 -3.88 7.22 6.82
CA ASN A 464 -3.60 8.04 8.00
C ASN A 464 -2.46 9.06 7.81
N GLU A 465 -1.81 9.07 6.65
CA GLU A 465 -0.80 10.03 6.28
C GLU A 465 -1.41 11.09 5.37
N ILE A 466 -1.92 10.70 4.19
CA ILE A 466 -2.39 11.67 3.19
C ILE A 466 -3.89 11.56 2.89
N SER A 467 -4.47 10.36 2.89
CA SER A 467 -5.88 10.17 2.54
C SER A 467 -6.45 8.88 3.12
N ASN A 468 -7.69 8.94 3.61
CA ASN A 468 -8.41 7.77 4.12
C ASN A 468 -9.66 7.46 3.31
N SER A 469 -10.34 8.47 2.78
CA SER A 469 -11.55 8.32 1.99
C SER A 469 -11.56 9.37 0.87
N PRO A 470 -10.67 9.24 -0.13
CA PRO A 470 -10.66 10.13 -1.27
C PRO A 470 -11.97 10.07 -2.06
N THR A 471 -12.32 11.20 -2.66
CA THR A 471 -13.55 11.39 -3.44
C THR A 471 -13.20 12.02 -4.80
N THR A 472 -13.90 13.05 -5.28
CA THR A 472 -13.76 13.55 -6.65
C THR A 472 -12.31 13.90 -7.05
N PRO A 473 -11.73 13.19 -8.05
CA PRO A 473 -10.58 13.71 -8.78
C PRO A 473 -11.07 14.78 -9.76
N LEU A 474 -10.48 15.97 -9.72
CA LEU A 474 -10.88 17.11 -10.55
C LEU A 474 -9.65 17.76 -11.17
N GLU A 475 -9.53 17.75 -12.49
CA GLU A 475 -8.38 18.39 -13.14
C GLU A 475 -8.37 19.92 -12.93
N ILE A 476 -7.16 20.44 -12.75
CA ILE A 476 -6.87 21.86 -12.56
C ILE A 476 -6.72 22.51 -13.93
N ASN A 477 -7.66 23.39 -14.27
CA ASN A 477 -7.71 23.98 -15.62
C ASN A 477 -6.89 25.27 -15.78
N LYS A 478 -6.54 25.94 -14.67
CA LYS A 478 -5.90 27.27 -14.70
C LYS A 478 -4.93 27.44 -13.52
N GLY A 479 -4.04 28.42 -13.66
CA GLY A 479 -3.07 28.78 -12.63
C GLY A 479 -1.78 27.97 -12.70
N PRO A 480 -0.94 28.04 -11.65
CA PRO A 480 0.40 27.47 -11.68
C PRO A 480 0.44 25.94 -11.73
N PHE A 481 -0.67 25.27 -11.43
CA PHE A 481 -0.79 23.81 -11.39
C PHE A 481 -1.71 23.26 -12.50
N ALA A 482 -1.93 24.01 -13.58
CA ALA A 482 -2.76 23.55 -14.68
C ALA A 482 -2.26 22.19 -15.24
N GLY A 483 -3.17 21.25 -15.50
CA GLY A 483 -2.88 19.88 -15.91
C GLY A 483 -2.61 18.90 -14.76
N GLN A 484 -2.64 19.36 -13.51
CA GLN A 484 -2.63 18.50 -12.32
C GLN A 484 -4.06 18.26 -11.83
N PHE A 485 -4.25 17.51 -10.75
CA PHE A 485 -5.56 17.17 -10.20
C PHE A 485 -5.71 17.67 -8.77
N TYR A 486 -6.90 18.16 -8.44
CA TYR A 486 -7.41 18.18 -7.08
C TYR A 486 -8.03 16.82 -6.74
N LEU A 487 -7.91 16.43 -5.48
CA LEU A 487 -8.55 15.23 -4.95
C LEU A 487 -9.14 15.56 -3.57
N SER A 488 -10.47 15.58 -3.48
CA SER A 488 -11.17 15.83 -2.21
C SER A 488 -11.16 14.62 -1.28
N GLU A 489 -11.37 14.85 0.02
CA GLU A 489 -11.23 13.82 1.05
C GLU A 489 -12.27 13.99 2.18
N LEU A 490 -12.90 12.88 2.60
CA LEU A 490 -13.97 12.88 3.61
C LEU A 490 -13.52 12.83 5.07
N THR A 491 -12.56 11.98 5.40
CA THR A 491 -12.21 11.63 6.80
C THR A 491 -11.20 12.59 7.40
N MET A 492 -10.10 12.81 6.69
CA MET A 492 -9.08 13.81 6.98
C MET A 492 -9.49 15.21 6.50
N GLY A 493 -10.55 15.34 5.70
CA GLY A 493 -11.08 16.58 5.15
C GLY A 493 -10.17 17.26 4.12
N GLY A 494 -10.64 18.40 3.61
CA GLY A 494 -9.85 19.26 2.74
C GLY A 494 -9.69 18.73 1.31
N ILE A 495 -8.64 19.20 0.64
CA ILE A 495 -8.32 18.85 -0.75
C ILE A 495 -6.82 18.53 -0.83
N ARG A 496 -6.46 17.54 -1.63
CA ARG A 496 -5.08 17.17 -2.01
C ARG A 496 -4.80 17.60 -3.44
N ARG A 497 -3.53 17.73 -3.78
CA ARG A 497 -3.10 17.98 -5.16
C ARG A 497 -2.29 16.78 -5.65
N VAL A 498 -2.56 16.33 -6.86
CA VAL A 498 -1.89 15.21 -7.49
C VAL A 498 -1.28 15.65 -8.80
N GLN A 499 0.00 15.38 -9.01
CA GLN A 499 0.65 15.52 -10.30
C GLN A 499 0.92 14.13 -10.87
N LEU A 500 0.45 13.89 -12.09
CA LEU A 500 0.64 12.65 -12.82
C LEU A 500 1.77 12.79 -13.85
N GLU A 501 2.33 11.65 -14.24
CA GLU A 501 3.21 11.50 -15.39
C GLU A 501 3.11 10.07 -15.96
N GLU A 502 3.36 9.93 -17.26
CA GLU A 502 3.45 8.63 -17.92
C GLU A 502 4.92 8.29 -18.21
N VAL A 503 5.36 7.11 -17.77
CA VAL A 503 6.72 6.61 -17.95
C VAL A 503 6.66 5.23 -18.57
N ASP A 504 7.21 5.09 -19.77
CA ASP A 504 7.24 3.84 -20.54
C ASP A 504 5.84 3.16 -20.66
N GLY A 505 4.80 3.99 -20.85
CA GLY A 505 3.40 3.56 -20.98
C GLY A 505 2.68 3.29 -19.65
N GLU A 506 3.37 3.42 -18.51
CA GLU A 506 2.79 3.25 -17.19
C GLU A 506 2.46 4.60 -16.56
N MET A 507 1.22 4.74 -16.08
CA MET A 507 0.79 5.97 -15.42
C MET A 507 1.24 5.94 -13.96
N GLN A 508 1.83 7.03 -13.50
CA GLN A 508 2.26 7.18 -12.12
C GLN A 508 2.22 8.65 -11.67
N GLY A 509 2.58 8.95 -10.42
CA GLY A 509 2.56 10.33 -9.96
C GLY A 509 2.77 10.54 -8.47
N VAL A 510 2.58 11.78 -8.06
CA VAL A 510 2.85 12.25 -6.70
C VAL A 510 1.65 13.00 -6.12
N VAL A 511 1.35 12.72 -4.85
CA VAL A 511 0.33 13.45 -4.09
C VAL A 511 0.97 14.39 -3.06
N PHE A 512 0.37 15.57 -2.93
CA PHE A 512 0.72 16.64 -2.00
C PHE A 512 -0.49 17.00 -1.14
N ARG A 513 -0.23 17.51 0.08
CA ARG A 513 -1.26 18.25 0.80
C ARG A 513 -1.51 19.58 0.08
N PHE A 514 -2.77 20.03 0.06
CA PHE A 514 -3.10 21.29 -0.58
C PHE A 514 -3.85 22.25 0.33
N THR A 515 -5.05 21.91 0.80
CA THR A 515 -5.80 22.76 1.71
C THR A 515 -6.53 21.95 2.76
N GLN A 516 -6.60 22.49 3.98
CA GLN A 516 -7.52 22.04 5.04
C GLN A 516 -8.40 23.22 5.45
N GLY A 517 -9.06 23.17 6.61
CA GLY A 517 -9.85 24.28 7.16
C GLY A 517 -11.26 24.43 6.57
N LEU A 518 -11.77 23.41 5.89
CA LEU A 518 -13.15 23.36 5.38
C LEU A 518 -14.13 22.91 6.48
N GLU A 519 -15.41 23.27 6.33
CA GLU A 519 -16.48 23.04 7.31
C GLU A 519 -16.68 21.54 7.59
N SER A 520 -16.60 20.70 6.56
CA SER A 520 -16.77 19.25 6.66
C SER A 520 -15.95 18.50 5.62
N GLY A 521 -15.93 17.17 5.72
CA GLY A 521 -15.29 16.29 4.75
C GLY A 521 -15.90 16.47 3.37
N VAL A 522 -15.07 16.67 2.36
CA VAL A 522 -15.52 17.05 1.02
C VAL A 522 -15.88 15.79 0.24
N ASN A 523 -17.18 15.62 -0.02
CA ASN A 523 -17.67 14.51 -0.83
C ASN A 523 -17.58 14.82 -2.32
N ARG A 524 -17.91 16.05 -2.72
CA ARG A 524 -17.96 16.46 -4.11
C ARG A 524 -17.25 17.79 -4.29
N LEU A 525 -16.48 17.89 -5.37
CA LEU A 525 -15.75 19.08 -5.77
C LEU A 525 -16.01 19.32 -7.26
N ILE A 526 -16.49 20.52 -7.62
CA ILE A 526 -16.74 20.90 -9.01
C ILE A 526 -16.21 22.31 -9.31
N TRP A 527 -15.92 22.57 -10.58
CA TRP A 527 -15.72 23.92 -11.07
C TRP A 527 -17.06 24.64 -11.24
N GLY A 528 -17.13 25.90 -10.80
CA GLY A 528 -18.23 26.80 -11.09
C GLY A 528 -18.01 27.61 -12.37
N PRO A 529 -19.08 28.16 -12.97
CA PRO A 529 -18.99 29.02 -14.15
C PRO A 529 -18.25 30.34 -13.88
N ASP A 530 -18.14 30.75 -12.60
CA ASP A 530 -17.35 31.89 -12.12
C ASP A 530 -15.85 31.59 -12.01
N GLY A 531 -15.42 30.36 -12.31
CA GLY A 531 -14.03 29.92 -12.16
C GLY A 531 -13.63 29.63 -10.71
N CYS A 532 -14.59 29.58 -9.78
CA CYS A 532 -14.36 29.17 -8.41
C CYS A 532 -14.53 27.65 -8.24
N LEU A 533 -14.02 27.10 -7.14
CA LEU A 533 -14.29 25.72 -6.74
C LEU A 533 -15.49 25.69 -5.80
N TYR A 534 -16.38 24.73 -6.00
CA TYR A 534 -17.52 24.47 -5.13
C TYR A 534 -17.30 23.12 -4.44
N ALA A 535 -17.34 23.14 -3.10
CA ALA A 535 -17.10 21.99 -2.24
C ALA A 535 -18.37 21.64 -1.46
N GLY A 536 -18.87 20.43 -1.69
CA GLY A 536 -20.03 19.86 -1.01
C GLY A 536 -19.61 18.79 -0.02
N GLY A 537 -20.03 18.94 1.23
CA GLY A 537 -19.74 18.01 2.31
C GLY A 537 -20.94 17.16 2.69
N THR A 538 -20.70 15.88 3.02
CA THR A 538 -21.77 14.90 3.32
C THR A 538 -21.76 14.38 4.75
N GLY A 539 -20.81 14.83 5.59
CA GLY A 539 -20.32 14.17 6.80
C GLY A 539 -21.33 13.31 7.59
N SER A 540 -20.99 12.05 7.87
CA SER A 540 -21.69 11.18 8.84
C SER A 540 -20.97 11.17 10.19
N SER A 541 -21.25 10.21 11.08
CA SER A 541 -20.39 9.88 12.22
C SER A 541 -19.36 8.80 11.83
N GLY A 542 -18.29 8.67 12.62
CA GLY A 542 -17.23 7.69 12.38
C GLY A 542 -16.35 8.08 11.19
N ASN A 543 -15.97 7.11 10.35
CA ASN A 543 -14.97 7.27 9.29
C ASN A 543 -15.39 8.19 8.12
N TRP A 544 -16.61 8.72 8.12
CA TRP A 544 -17.13 9.63 7.08
C TRP A 544 -17.28 11.06 7.62
N SER A 545 -16.41 11.48 8.54
CA SER A 545 -16.57 12.74 9.27
C SER A 545 -15.27 13.50 9.39
N TRP A 546 -15.39 14.83 9.43
CA TRP A 546 -14.32 15.79 9.69
C TRP A 546 -14.91 16.96 10.49
N ASN A 547 -14.19 17.45 11.51
CA ASN A 547 -14.60 18.57 12.38
C ASN A 547 -16.02 18.46 12.97
N ASP A 548 -16.51 17.24 13.19
CA ASP A 548 -17.86 16.91 13.68
C ASP A 548 -19.06 17.48 12.91
N THR A 549 -18.82 18.20 11.81
CA THR A 549 -19.88 18.83 11.03
C THR A 549 -20.44 17.82 10.01
N ARG A 550 -21.76 17.68 9.97
CA ARG A 550 -22.47 16.65 9.19
C ARG A 550 -22.94 17.10 7.79
N PHE A 551 -22.63 18.34 7.44
CA PHE A 551 -23.07 19.01 6.22
C PHE A 551 -22.03 20.06 5.82
N GLY A 552 -22.11 20.55 4.59
CA GLY A 552 -21.24 21.65 4.16
C GLY A 552 -21.49 22.02 2.72
N LEU A 553 -21.51 23.32 2.46
CA LEU A 553 -21.55 23.83 1.10
C LEU A 553 -20.73 25.12 1.07
N GLN A 554 -19.58 25.07 0.42
CA GLN A 554 -18.61 26.15 0.42
C GLN A 554 -18.10 26.46 -0.99
N ARG A 555 -17.76 27.73 -1.21
CA ARG A 555 -17.02 28.18 -2.40
C ARG A 555 -15.60 28.53 -2.00
N LEU A 556 -14.63 28.10 -2.79
CA LEU A 556 -13.26 28.58 -2.72
C LEU A 556 -13.02 29.50 -3.93
N ARG A 557 -12.71 30.77 -3.68
CA ARG A 557 -12.33 31.73 -4.72
C ARG A 557 -10.81 31.90 -4.78
N PRO A 558 -10.20 31.83 -5.98
CA PRO A 558 -8.75 32.01 -6.10
C PRO A 558 -8.35 33.44 -5.71
N THR A 559 -7.16 33.58 -5.12
CA THR A 559 -6.53 34.88 -4.83
C THR A 559 -5.37 35.12 -5.80
N GLU A 560 -4.80 36.34 -5.78
CA GLU A 560 -3.57 36.65 -6.51
C GLU A 560 -2.29 36.25 -5.73
N GLU A 561 -2.44 35.56 -4.59
CA GLU A 561 -1.31 35.21 -3.74
C GLU A 561 -0.49 34.06 -4.35
N GLU A 562 0.77 34.34 -4.69
CA GLU A 562 1.73 33.31 -5.07
C GLU A 562 2.22 32.61 -3.79
N VAL A 563 1.89 31.32 -3.61
CA VAL A 563 2.30 30.53 -2.44
C VAL A 563 3.55 29.71 -2.77
N PHE A 564 4.46 29.56 -1.81
CA PHE A 564 5.67 28.74 -1.98
C PHE A 564 5.37 27.25 -1.75
N GLU A 565 5.47 26.45 -2.80
CA GLU A 565 5.05 25.05 -2.85
C GLU A 565 5.99 24.20 -3.72
N ILE A 566 5.95 22.88 -3.51
CA ILE A 566 6.49 21.90 -4.45
C ILE A 566 5.55 21.87 -5.66
N HIS A 567 6.02 22.23 -6.83
CA HIS A 567 5.23 22.23 -8.05
C HIS A 567 5.02 20.81 -8.60
N SER A 568 6.09 20.07 -8.81
CA SER A 568 6.05 18.70 -9.37
C SER A 568 7.29 17.91 -8.94
N VAL A 569 7.16 16.59 -9.03
CA VAL A 569 8.24 15.62 -8.82
C VAL A 569 8.20 14.66 -10.01
N HIS A 570 9.29 14.60 -10.77
CA HIS A 570 9.42 13.70 -11.91
C HIS A 570 10.48 12.65 -11.63
N VAL A 571 10.16 11.37 -11.84
CA VAL A 571 11.16 10.31 -11.77
C VAL A 571 12.17 10.44 -12.90
N GLN A 572 13.39 9.98 -12.63
CA GLN A 572 14.49 10.03 -13.55
C GLN A 572 15.31 8.73 -13.46
N PRO A 573 16.15 8.39 -14.45
CA PRO A 573 16.87 7.11 -14.47
C PRO A 573 17.70 6.83 -13.20
N ASP A 574 18.20 7.88 -12.54
CA ASP A 574 19.06 7.79 -11.35
C ASP A 574 18.47 8.48 -10.12
N GLY A 575 17.21 8.92 -10.13
CA GLY A 575 16.64 9.68 -9.03
C GLY A 575 15.39 10.48 -9.41
N PHE A 576 15.35 11.77 -9.07
CA PHE A 576 14.19 12.63 -9.26
C PHE A 576 14.56 14.05 -9.68
N GLU A 577 13.70 14.71 -10.45
CA GLU A 577 13.66 16.16 -10.58
C GLU A 577 12.52 16.73 -9.73
N ILE A 578 12.81 17.68 -8.85
CA ILE A 578 11.82 18.38 -8.03
C ILE A 578 11.77 19.83 -8.48
N LYS A 579 10.56 20.32 -8.76
CA LYS A 579 10.30 21.72 -9.13
C LYS A 579 9.50 22.42 -8.03
N PHE A 580 9.73 23.71 -7.84
CA PHE A 580 9.08 24.59 -6.87
C PHE A 580 8.42 25.80 -7.55
N THR A 581 7.42 26.38 -6.91
CA THR A 581 6.71 27.58 -7.42
C THR A 581 7.55 28.85 -7.32
N LYS A 582 8.52 28.92 -6.38
CA LYS A 582 9.40 30.08 -6.16
C LYS A 582 10.88 29.67 -6.05
N PRO A 583 11.82 30.61 -6.29
CA PRO A 583 13.25 30.35 -6.12
C PRO A 583 13.64 30.05 -4.67
N VAL A 584 14.40 28.97 -4.49
CA VAL A 584 14.90 28.48 -3.19
C VAL A 584 16.27 29.07 -2.86
N ASP A 585 16.63 29.10 -1.58
CA ASP A 585 18.03 29.36 -1.17
C ASP A 585 19.01 28.40 -1.87
N ALA A 586 20.11 28.95 -2.39
CA ALA A 586 21.03 28.19 -3.26
C ALA A 586 21.84 27.13 -2.49
N ALA A 587 22.25 27.46 -1.26
CA ALA A 587 23.02 26.55 -0.42
C ALA A 587 22.13 25.43 0.11
N TRP A 588 20.87 25.73 0.44
CA TRP A 588 19.90 24.72 0.81
C TRP A 588 19.59 23.78 -0.37
N LEU A 589 19.24 24.33 -1.54
CA LEU A 589 18.77 23.58 -2.71
C LEU A 589 19.81 22.57 -3.23
N SER A 590 21.10 22.93 -3.15
CA SER A 590 22.22 22.13 -3.67
C SER A 590 22.77 21.09 -2.69
N ASN A 591 22.20 20.96 -1.49
CA ASN A 591 22.66 19.99 -0.49
C ASN A 591 21.78 18.72 -0.52
N PRO A 592 22.30 17.56 -0.97
CA PRO A 592 21.51 16.33 -1.04
C PRO A 592 21.03 15.83 0.33
N HIS A 593 21.69 16.20 1.43
CA HIS A 593 21.31 15.77 2.78
C HIS A 593 20.07 16.48 3.33
N HIS A 594 19.57 17.52 2.67
CA HIS A 594 18.34 18.21 3.07
C HIS A 594 17.06 17.48 2.63
N TYR A 595 17.18 16.48 1.76
CA TYR A 595 16.04 15.70 1.28
C TYR A 595 15.99 14.38 2.05
N GLN A 596 14.95 14.21 2.87
CA GLN A 596 14.71 12.97 3.59
C GLN A 596 13.78 12.09 2.77
N LEU A 597 14.28 10.92 2.40
CA LEU A 597 13.59 10.01 1.50
C LEU A 597 13.38 8.66 2.19
N ARG A 598 12.17 8.11 2.06
CA ARG A 598 11.87 6.72 2.40
C ARG A 598 11.12 6.08 1.26
N GLN A 599 11.28 4.78 1.06
CA GLN A 599 10.44 4.02 0.15
C GLN A 599 9.87 2.78 0.82
N TRP A 600 8.73 2.30 0.35
CA TRP A 600 8.14 1.03 0.74
C TRP A 600 7.27 0.49 -0.39
N ARG A 601 6.93 -0.80 -0.35
CA ARG A 601 5.88 -1.38 -1.19
C ARG A 601 4.65 -1.69 -0.35
N TYR A 602 3.51 -1.79 -1.01
CA TYR A 602 2.29 -2.30 -0.38
C TYR A 602 2.10 -3.77 -0.72
N HIS A 603 1.58 -4.52 0.26
CA HIS A 603 1.20 -5.91 0.07
C HIS A 603 -0.31 -6.06 0.29
N ALA A 604 -1.04 -6.49 -0.73
CA ALA A 604 -2.47 -6.79 -0.66
C ALA A 604 -2.72 -7.94 0.31
N THR A 605 -3.65 -7.75 1.26
CA THR A 605 -4.05 -8.80 2.19
C THR A 605 -5.57 -8.89 2.26
N ALA A 606 -6.10 -10.04 2.67
CA ALA A 606 -7.53 -10.17 2.94
C ALA A 606 -8.00 -9.24 4.09
N GLN A 607 -7.07 -8.82 4.96
CA GLN A 607 -7.36 -7.95 6.09
C GLN A 607 -7.64 -6.51 5.64
N TYR A 608 -8.18 -5.71 6.55
CA TYR A 608 -8.52 -4.32 6.24
C TYR A 608 -7.24 -3.51 6.08
N GLY A 609 -7.00 -3.00 4.88
CA GLY A 609 -5.75 -2.33 4.56
C GLY A 609 -4.59 -3.32 4.40
N GLY A 610 -3.37 -2.80 4.42
CA GLY A 610 -2.19 -3.62 4.21
C GLY A 610 -0.93 -2.96 4.72
N PRO A 611 0.03 -3.75 5.22
CA PRO A 611 1.25 -3.22 5.80
C PRO A 611 2.15 -2.62 4.71
N LYS A 612 2.91 -1.60 5.10
CA LYS A 612 4.11 -1.19 4.37
C LYS A 612 5.14 -2.32 4.49
N ARG A 613 5.69 -2.78 3.38
CA ARG A 613 6.74 -3.81 3.32
C ARG A 613 8.01 -3.21 2.74
N HIS A 614 9.15 -3.73 3.18
CA HIS A 614 10.47 -3.29 2.73
C HIS A 614 10.68 -1.78 2.90
N GLU A 615 10.20 -1.22 4.01
CA GLU A 615 10.43 0.19 4.29
C GLU A 615 11.94 0.45 4.43
N GLN A 616 12.45 1.36 3.62
CA GLN A 616 13.86 1.66 3.53
C GLN A 616 14.06 3.18 3.49
N ARG A 617 15.04 3.65 4.25
CA ARG A 617 15.58 5.00 4.07
C ARG A 617 16.42 5.07 2.80
N LEU A 618 16.13 6.03 1.94
CA LEU A 618 16.95 6.36 0.78
C LEU A 618 17.86 7.56 1.09
N VAL A 619 19.05 7.56 0.49
CA VAL A 619 20.03 8.64 0.66
C VAL A 619 20.31 9.26 -0.69
N ALA A 620 19.92 10.51 -0.87
CA ALA A 620 20.36 11.29 -2.02
C ALA A 620 21.87 11.51 -1.95
N THR A 621 22.57 11.27 -3.06
CA THR A 621 24.03 11.39 -3.15
C THR A 621 24.47 12.68 -3.82
N GLN A 622 23.63 13.23 -4.69
CA GLN A 622 23.88 14.48 -5.40
C GLN A 622 22.59 15.31 -5.49
N ALA A 623 22.74 16.63 -5.50
CA ALA A 623 21.67 17.59 -5.72
C ALA A 623 22.17 18.72 -6.62
N HIS A 624 21.67 18.77 -7.85
CA HIS A 624 22.05 19.76 -8.85
C HIS A 624 20.95 20.79 -8.99
N ALA A 625 21.15 21.96 -8.40
CA ALA A 625 20.22 23.08 -8.50
C ALA A 625 20.22 23.68 -9.92
N SER A 626 19.03 23.97 -10.43
CA SER A 626 18.82 24.79 -11.63
C SER A 626 19.30 26.22 -11.44
N ALA A 627 19.63 26.90 -12.55
CA ALA A 627 20.14 28.28 -12.52
C ALA A 627 19.12 29.30 -11.96
N ASP A 628 17.82 29.09 -12.20
CA ASP A 628 16.75 29.93 -11.66
C ASP A 628 16.37 29.59 -10.21
N ARG A 629 16.96 28.51 -9.67
CA ARG A 629 16.74 27.95 -8.32
C ARG A 629 15.30 27.53 -8.07
N ARG A 630 14.54 27.20 -9.13
CA ARG A 630 13.18 26.69 -9.02
C ARG A 630 13.11 25.17 -9.17
N SER A 631 14.19 24.52 -9.57
CA SER A 631 14.27 23.06 -9.65
C SER A 631 15.60 22.51 -9.11
N VAL A 632 15.58 21.24 -8.71
CA VAL A 632 16.76 20.44 -8.33
C VAL A 632 16.67 19.05 -8.94
N ARG A 633 17.78 18.55 -9.49
CA ARG A 633 17.95 17.15 -9.88
C ARG A 633 18.68 16.39 -8.76
N LEU A 634 18.00 15.43 -8.16
CA LEU A 634 18.53 14.54 -7.14
C LEU A 634 18.95 13.20 -7.76
N SER A 635 20.14 12.73 -7.42
CA SER A 635 20.56 11.34 -7.67
C SER A 635 20.35 10.52 -6.41
N VAL A 636 19.50 9.50 -6.50
CA VAL A 636 19.01 8.68 -5.38
C VAL A 636 19.19 7.20 -5.75
N PRO A 637 20.33 6.58 -5.38
CA PRO A 637 20.52 5.14 -5.62
C PRO A 637 19.56 4.30 -4.78
N GLY A 638 19.20 3.12 -5.29
CA GLY A 638 18.39 2.11 -4.57
C GLY A 638 16.88 2.29 -4.71
N LEU A 639 16.41 3.10 -5.67
CA LEU A 639 15.00 3.17 -6.04
C LEU A 639 14.48 1.82 -6.54
N ARG A 640 13.22 1.51 -6.23
CA ARG A 640 12.57 0.25 -6.62
C ARG A 640 11.23 0.52 -7.29
N GLU A 641 11.01 -0.06 -8.47
CA GLU A 641 9.69 -0.09 -9.09
C GLU A 641 8.64 -0.77 -8.19
N GLY A 642 7.38 -0.39 -8.34
CA GLY A 642 6.26 -0.80 -7.51
C GLY A 642 6.26 -0.23 -6.08
N SER A 643 7.09 0.78 -5.79
CA SER A 643 7.19 1.40 -4.46
C SER A 643 6.45 2.73 -4.35
N VAL A 644 6.20 3.17 -3.13
CA VAL A 644 5.88 4.56 -2.80
C VAL A 644 7.14 5.18 -2.21
N VAL A 645 7.58 6.30 -2.77
CA VAL A 645 8.70 7.11 -2.29
C VAL A 645 8.15 8.35 -1.58
N HIS A 646 8.37 8.42 -0.28
CA HIS A 646 8.01 9.55 0.55
C HIS A 646 9.17 10.55 0.63
N PHE A 647 8.84 11.81 0.36
CA PHE A 647 9.74 12.95 0.44
C PHE A 647 9.36 13.79 1.64
N ARG A 648 10.37 14.18 2.42
CA ARG A 648 10.26 15.24 3.43
C ARG A 648 11.37 16.26 3.22
N MET A 649 10.99 17.53 3.14
CA MET A 649 11.90 18.64 2.87
C MET A 649 11.38 19.97 3.45
N ASP A 650 12.28 20.87 3.83
CA ASP A 650 11.95 22.16 4.44
C ASP A 650 12.70 23.36 3.82
N PRO A 651 12.68 23.52 2.49
CA PRO A 651 13.31 24.66 1.85
C PRO A 651 12.68 25.98 2.32
N GLN A 652 13.49 27.03 2.25
CA GLN A 652 13.03 28.41 2.33
C GLN A 652 13.35 29.14 1.04
N THR A 653 12.50 30.10 0.67
CA THR A 653 12.83 31.02 -0.43
C THR A 653 13.99 31.93 -0.02
N VAL A 654 14.55 32.64 -1.00
CA VAL A 654 15.57 33.67 -0.78
C VAL A 654 15.11 34.79 0.18
N ARG A 655 13.79 34.93 0.38
CA ARG A 655 13.18 35.93 1.28
C ARG A 655 12.78 35.34 2.64
N GLY A 656 13.09 34.07 2.91
CA GLY A 656 12.73 33.38 4.14
C GLY A 656 11.28 32.91 4.20
N GLU A 657 10.58 32.84 3.06
CA GLU A 657 9.24 32.25 3.01
C GLU A 657 9.35 30.73 3.16
N GLU A 658 8.50 30.14 4.00
CA GLU A 658 8.48 28.70 4.26
C GLU A 658 7.59 27.95 3.27
N LEU A 659 7.93 26.70 3.01
CA LEU A 659 7.16 25.80 2.15
C LEU A 659 5.80 25.48 2.78
N TRP A 660 4.71 25.63 2.02
CA TRP A 660 3.34 25.41 2.52
C TRP A 660 3.08 23.96 2.96
N SER A 661 3.57 22.98 2.19
CA SER A 661 3.55 21.57 2.55
C SER A 661 4.91 20.94 2.29
N LYS A 662 5.47 20.34 3.33
CA LYS A 662 6.83 19.78 3.38
C LYS A 662 6.96 18.32 2.96
N GLU A 663 5.83 17.68 2.62
CA GLU A 663 5.77 16.25 2.30
C GLU A 663 5.17 15.99 0.92
N ALA A 664 5.64 14.92 0.29
CA ALA A 664 5.08 14.38 -0.94
C ALA A 664 5.21 12.86 -0.95
N TRP A 665 4.22 12.17 -1.54
CA TRP A 665 4.24 10.71 -1.70
C TRP A 665 4.17 10.38 -3.19
N TYR A 666 5.27 9.91 -3.74
CA TYR A 666 5.41 9.55 -5.14
C TYR A 666 5.18 8.05 -5.32
N THR A 667 4.31 7.64 -6.24
CA THR A 667 4.14 6.23 -6.63
C THR A 667 5.06 5.94 -7.78
N LEU A 668 6.00 5.01 -7.59
CA LEU A 668 7.05 4.66 -8.53
C LEU A 668 6.74 3.32 -9.17
N ASN A 669 5.92 3.33 -10.23
CA ASN A 669 5.61 2.11 -10.97
C ASN A 669 6.74 1.75 -11.93
N ARG A 670 7.34 2.75 -12.59
CA ARG A 670 8.46 2.62 -13.54
C ARG A 670 9.55 3.65 -13.32
N ILE A 671 10.81 3.27 -13.52
CA ILE A 671 11.94 4.20 -13.60
C ILE A 671 12.30 4.40 -15.09
N PRO A 672 12.42 5.63 -15.59
CA PRO A 672 12.68 5.87 -17.01
C PRO A 672 13.98 5.21 -17.44
N GLY A 673 13.93 4.37 -18.47
CA GLY A 673 15.12 3.70 -18.99
C GLY A 673 15.75 2.69 -18.04
N SER A 674 15.10 2.35 -16.91
CA SER A 674 15.46 1.13 -16.17
C SER A 674 14.93 -0.06 -16.96
N SER A 675 15.82 -0.62 -17.75
CA SER A 675 15.92 -2.06 -17.76
C SER A 675 17.39 -2.44 -17.80
N PRO A 676 17.73 -3.58 -17.23
CA PRO A 676 19.00 -3.68 -16.53
C PRO A 676 19.89 -4.49 -17.41
N ALA A 677 20.84 -3.76 -17.95
CA ALA A 677 21.67 -4.24 -19.01
C ALA A 677 22.83 -5.02 -18.38
N VAL A 678 22.74 -6.35 -18.37
CA VAL A 678 23.96 -7.16 -18.35
C VAL A 678 24.61 -6.99 -19.72
N GLU A 679 25.82 -6.44 -19.74
CA GLU A 679 26.63 -6.34 -20.95
C GLU A 679 27.16 -7.73 -21.32
N VAL A 680 26.70 -8.28 -22.45
CA VAL A 680 27.21 -9.55 -22.97
C VAL A 680 28.13 -9.26 -24.16
N ASP A 681 29.43 -9.54 -24.02
CA ASP A 681 30.37 -9.56 -25.13
C ASP A 681 30.15 -10.83 -25.97
N LEU A 682 29.43 -10.66 -27.08
CA LEU A 682 29.08 -11.75 -28.01
C LEU A 682 30.29 -12.30 -28.78
N THR A 683 31.47 -11.68 -28.71
CA THR A 683 32.67 -12.22 -29.35
C THR A 683 33.29 -13.39 -28.57
N ALA A 684 32.83 -13.64 -27.35
CA ALA A 684 33.43 -14.60 -26.41
C ALA A 684 32.53 -15.79 -26.02
N LEU A 685 31.28 -15.88 -26.49
CA LEU A 685 30.35 -16.94 -26.08
C LEU A 685 30.37 -18.18 -26.99
N PRO A 686 30.39 -19.42 -26.45
CA PRO A 686 30.04 -20.61 -27.20
C PRO A 686 28.53 -20.64 -27.49
N SER A 687 28.14 -21.32 -28.57
CA SER A 687 26.76 -21.44 -29.04
C SER A 687 25.80 -21.91 -27.94
N VAL A 688 24.96 -21.00 -27.44
CA VAL A 688 23.85 -21.32 -26.54
C VAL A 688 22.63 -21.66 -27.41
N ASP A 689 22.12 -22.88 -27.31
CA ASP A 689 21.07 -23.40 -28.20
C ASP A 689 19.63 -22.99 -27.83
N SER A 690 19.44 -22.16 -26.80
CA SER A 690 18.12 -21.59 -26.50
C SER A 690 18.24 -20.33 -25.64
N PHE A 691 17.84 -19.19 -26.20
CA PHE A 691 17.65 -17.92 -25.50
C PHE A 691 16.18 -17.54 -25.65
N ASP A 692 15.39 -17.72 -24.58
CA ASP A 692 13.94 -17.49 -24.55
C ASP A 692 13.61 -16.29 -23.65
N HIS A 693 14.35 -15.21 -23.83
CA HIS A 693 14.21 -13.95 -23.09
C HIS A 693 13.56 -12.86 -23.96
N GLY A 694 13.08 -11.80 -23.30
CA GLY A 694 12.35 -10.66 -23.88
C GLY A 694 13.17 -9.77 -24.83
N ASP A 695 12.89 -8.47 -24.82
CA ASP A 695 13.51 -7.53 -25.76
C ASP A 695 15.02 -7.44 -25.56
N VAL A 696 15.77 -7.44 -26.65
CA VAL A 696 17.23 -7.23 -26.64
C VAL A 696 17.57 -5.90 -27.28
N ARG A 697 18.45 -5.12 -26.63
CA ARG A 697 19.04 -3.93 -27.23
C ARG A 697 20.40 -4.28 -27.81
N LEU A 698 20.54 -4.15 -29.12
CA LEU A 698 21.78 -4.37 -29.84
C LEU A 698 22.42 -3.03 -30.18
N GLU A 699 23.71 -2.90 -29.89
CA GLU A 699 24.51 -1.72 -30.24
C GLU A 699 25.69 -2.15 -31.11
N ALA A 700 25.89 -1.47 -32.24
CA ALA A 700 27.01 -1.73 -33.13
C ALA A 700 27.71 -0.43 -33.52
N VAL A 701 29.03 -0.47 -33.51
CA VAL A 701 29.89 0.58 -34.07
C VAL A 701 30.58 0.02 -35.30
N PHE A 702 30.34 0.63 -36.45
CA PHE A 702 30.92 0.21 -37.72
C PHE A 702 31.45 1.40 -38.51
N THR A 703 32.45 1.16 -39.37
CA THR A 703 33.03 2.19 -40.25
C THR A 703 32.75 1.86 -41.70
N THR A 704 32.24 2.82 -42.47
CA THR A 704 32.02 2.69 -43.92
C THR A 704 33.32 2.99 -44.66
N THR A 705 33.75 2.12 -45.58
CA THR A 705 35.03 2.26 -46.30
C THR A 705 34.88 2.70 -47.76
N ASN A 706 33.68 2.61 -48.33
CA ASN A 706 33.41 2.91 -49.75
C ASN A 706 32.15 3.79 -49.98
N GLY A 707 31.54 4.32 -48.91
CA GLY A 707 30.35 5.19 -48.97
C GLY A 707 29.03 4.49 -49.34
N LYS A 708 28.98 3.15 -49.33
CA LYS A 708 27.74 2.40 -49.55
C LYS A 708 26.95 2.18 -48.25
N THR A 709 25.63 2.14 -48.36
CA THR A 709 24.74 1.73 -47.27
C THR A 709 24.98 0.26 -46.91
N PRO A 710 25.29 -0.05 -45.64
CA PRO A 710 25.46 -1.43 -45.20
C PRO A 710 24.14 -2.19 -45.26
N LYS A 711 24.18 -3.45 -45.71
CA LYS A 711 23.11 -4.40 -45.40
C LYS A 711 23.32 -4.94 -44.00
N VAL A 712 22.33 -4.71 -43.15
CA VAL A 712 22.34 -5.12 -41.75
C VAL A 712 21.25 -6.15 -41.56
N ALA A 713 21.61 -7.30 -40.99
CA ALA A 713 20.64 -8.36 -40.66
C ALA A 713 20.77 -8.80 -39.21
N PHE A 714 19.63 -9.01 -38.56
CA PHE A 714 19.55 -9.72 -37.27
C PHE A 714 19.43 -11.21 -37.50
N GLN A 715 20.16 -12.01 -36.72
CA GLN A 715 20.21 -13.48 -36.83
C GLN A 715 20.47 -13.96 -38.27
N SER A 716 21.25 -13.22 -39.05
CA SER A 716 21.55 -13.45 -40.49
C SER A 716 20.36 -13.46 -41.47
N SER A 717 19.12 -13.28 -40.99
CA SER A 717 17.90 -13.53 -41.79
C SER A 717 16.82 -12.45 -41.69
N TYR A 718 16.86 -11.57 -40.68
CA TYR A 718 15.93 -10.44 -40.55
C TYR A 718 16.61 -9.15 -41.00
N LEU A 719 16.51 -8.87 -42.29
CA LEU A 719 17.12 -7.68 -42.91
C LEU A 719 16.43 -6.41 -42.43
N LEU A 720 17.23 -5.45 -42.00
CA LEU A 720 16.78 -4.08 -41.82
C LEU A 720 16.48 -3.41 -43.17
N PRO A 721 15.56 -2.44 -43.20
CA PRO A 721 15.48 -1.48 -44.30
C PRO A 721 16.84 -0.77 -44.47
N PRO A 722 17.18 -0.30 -45.68
CA PRO A 722 18.46 0.36 -45.93
C PRO A 722 18.70 1.50 -44.93
N VAL A 723 19.74 1.38 -44.11
CA VAL A 723 20.10 2.38 -43.11
C VAL A 723 20.89 3.49 -43.81
N PRO A 724 20.33 4.71 -44.00
CA PRO A 724 20.98 5.74 -44.81
C PRO A 724 22.23 6.27 -44.09
N VAL A 725 23.41 5.97 -44.62
CA VAL A 725 24.67 6.54 -44.13
C VAL A 725 25.00 7.78 -44.94
N THR A 726 25.34 8.88 -44.25
CA THR A 726 25.78 10.13 -44.87
C THR A 726 27.27 10.35 -44.59
N GLY A 727 28.06 10.64 -45.62
CA GLY A 727 29.50 10.90 -45.49
C GLY A 727 30.38 10.17 -46.51
N GLY A 728 31.60 10.67 -46.73
CA GLY A 728 32.60 10.06 -47.62
C GLY A 728 33.21 8.78 -47.04
N SER A 729 34.12 8.16 -47.79
CA SER A 729 34.87 6.97 -47.37
C SER A 729 35.58 7.21 -46.02
N SER A 730 35.31 6.38 -45.01
CA SER A 730 35.88 6.38 -43.64
C SER A 730 35.14 7.18 -42.56
N VAL A 731 33.81 7.03 -42.44
CA VAL A 731 33.01 7.57 -41.33
C VAL A 731 32.53 6.43 -40.40
N GLN A 732 32.67 6.63 -39.09
CA GLN A 732 32.17 5.71 -38.06
C GLN A 732 30.70 6.02 -37.75
N HIS A 733 29.89 4.98 -37.61
CA HIS A 733 28.47 5.07 -37.30
C HIS A 733 28.14 4.20 -36.09
N HIS A 734 27.22 4.69 -35.26
CA HIS A 734 26.65 3.98 -34.13
C HIS A 734 25.22 3.58 -34.44
N LEU A 735 24.92 2.29 -34.40
CA LEU A 735 23.60 1.73 -34.63
C LEU A 735 23.09 1.13 -33.33
N GLN A 736 21.88 1.52 -32.92
CA GLN A 736 21.16 0.89 -31.82
C GLN A 736 19.87 0.29 -32.36
N ALA A 737 19.49 -0.90 -31.90
CA ALA A 737 18.23 -1.50 -32.29
C ALA A 737 17.61 -2.31 -31.16
N ILE A 738 16.29 -2.23 -31.03
CA ILE A 738 15.50 -3.07 -30.12
C ILE A 738 14.87 -4.18 -30.95
N PHE A 739 15.29 -5.41 -30.69
CA PHE A 739 14.83 -6.59 -31.40
C PHE A 739 14.10 -7.53 -30.45
N ARG A 740 12.98 -8.07 -30.93
CA ARG A 740 12.20 -9.13 -30.30
C ARG A 740 12.19 -10.36 -31.19
N ALA A 741 12.64 -11.49 -30.67
CA ALA A 741 12.63 -12.75 -31.39
C ALA A 741 11.20 -13.29 -31.60
N ALA A 742 11.01 -14.09 -32.65
CA ALA A 742 9.77 -14.83 -32.84
C ALA A 742 9.61 -15.89 -31.74
N ARG A 743 8.39 -16.04 -31.21
CA ARG A 743 8.08 -17.07 -30.20
C ARG A 743 7.34 -18.23 -30.83
N PHE A 744 7.63 -19.44 -30.36
CA PHE A 744 7.02 -20.68 -30.84
C PHE A 744 6.48 -21.49 -29.66
N ASP A 745 5.41 -22.24 -29.89
CA ASP A 745 4.97 -23.28 -28.93
C ASP A 745 5.89 -24.52 -29.02
N PRO A 746 5.79 -25.47 -28.06
CA PRO A 746 6.58 -26.70 -28.08
C PRO A 746 6.38 -27.56 -29.35
N GLU A 747 5.24 -27.40 -30.03
CA GLU A 747 4.91 -28.05 -31.30
C GLU A 747 5.48 -27.31 -32.53
N GLY A 748 6.15 -26.17 -32.33
CA GLY A 748 6.82 -25.39 -33.36
C GLY A 748 5.92 -24.39 -34.12
N ARG A 749 4.74 -24.07 -33.60
CA ARG A 749 3.83 -23.06 -34.17
C ARG A 749 4.20 -21.68 -33.64
N MET A 750 4.26 -20.71 -34.55
CA MET A 750 4.62 -19.34 -34.21
C MET A 750 3.49 -18.67 -33.41
N LEU A 751 3.78 -18.29 -32.17
CA LEU A 751 2.89 -17.57 -31.27
C LEU A 751 2.94 -16.06 -31.51
N THR A 752 4.15 -15.52 -31.71
CA THR A 752 4.36 -14.11 -32.05
C THR A 752 5.48 -13.97 -33.09
N PRO A 753 5.32 -13.11 -34.12
CA PRO A 753 6.37 -12.87 -35.11
C PRO A 753 7.56 -12.13 -34.49
N ALA A 754 8.73 -12.22 -35.12
CA ALA A 754 9.86 -11.37 -34.76
C ALA A 754 9.51 -9.91 -35.08
N LYS A 755 9.96 -8.98 -34.25
CA LYS A 755 9.70 -7.55 -34.41
C LYS A 755 10.95 -6.75 -34.12
N ILE A 756 11.12 -5.65 -34.84
CA ILE A 756 12.04 -4.58 -34.48
C ILE A 756 11.19 -3.39 -34.06
N ASP A 757 11.28 -3.04 -32.78
CA ASP A 757 10.52 -1.93 -32.23
C ASP A 757 11.11 -0.60 -32.72
N GLU A 758 12.44 -0.49 -32.69
CA GLU A 758 13.13 0.75 -33.03
C GLU A 758 14.57 0.49 -33.49
N VAL A 759 15.04 1.27 -34.47
CA VAL A 759 16.42 1.34 -34.93
C VAL A 759 16.85 2.80 -34.96
N LYS A 760 17.92 3.12 -34.23
CA LYS A 760 18.60 4.42 -34.30
C LYS A 760 19.92 4.30 -35.03
N LEU A 761 20.20 5.23 -35.93
CA LEU A 761 21.54 5.47 -36.47
C LEU A 761 22.03 6.83 -35.97
N ASN A 762 23.17 6.86 -35.30
CA ASN A 762 23.78 8.07 -34.75
C ASN A 762 22.82 8.90 -33.87
N GLY A 763 21.88 8.23 -33.19
CA GLY A 763 20.89 8.85 -32.30
C GLY A 763 19.56 9.19 -32.96
N GLU A 764 19.42 9.08 -34.28
CA GLU A 764 18.15 9.34 -34.99
C GLU A 764 17.43 8.05 -35.35
N ILE A 765 16.11 8.01 -35.14
CA ILE A 765 15.27 6.86 -35.50
C ILE A 765 15.20 6.77 -37.02
N VAL A 766 15.73 5.67 -37.57
CA VAL A 766 15.72 5.39 -39.02
C VAL A 766 14.69 4.32 -39.40
N CYS A 767 14.21 3.54 -38.44
CA CYS A 767 13.18 2.53 -38.63
C CYS A 767 12.48 2.22 -37.29
N SER A 768 11.17 1.99 -37.28
CA SER A 768 10.43 1.52 -36.11
C SER A 768 9.25 0.63 -36.53
N GLY A 769 8.80 -0.23 -35.62
CA GLY A 769 7.58 -1.03 -35.78
C GLY A 769 7.62 -2.08 -36.89
N LEU A 770 8.79 -2.58 -37.27
CA LEU A 770 8.94 -3.56 -38.34
C LEU A 770 8.62 -4.98 -37.83
N VAL A 771 7.60 -5.62 -38.39
CA VAL A 771 7.17 -6.97 -38.02
C VAL A 771 7.54 -7.96 -39.13
N PHE A 772 8.16 -9.08 -38.76
CA PHE A 772 8.57 -10.13 -39.69
C PHE A 772 7.60 -11.32 -39.59
N GLU A 773 6.56 -11.32 -40.42
CA GLU A 773 5.47 -12.30 -40.36
C GLU A 773 5.85 -13.73 -40.80
N LYS A 774 7.06 -13.98 -41.33
CA LYS A 774 7.52 -15.33 -41.74
C LYS A 774 9.02 -15.51 -41.55
N PRO A 775 9.49 -16.49 -40.74
CA PRO A 775 10.80 -17.08 -40.96
C PRO A 775 10.76 -17.99 -42.18
N ASN A 776 11.82 -18.03 -42.98
CA ASN A 776 11.95 -18.98 -44.09
C ASN A 776 12.19 -20.38 -43.50
N VAL A 777 11.13 -21.17 -43.36
CA VAL A 777 11.05 -22.41 -42.53
C VAL A 777 11.97 -23.56 -43.00
N ASN A 778 12.69 -23.41 -44.12
CA ASN A 778 13.50 -24.48 -44.70
C ASN A 778 14.97 -24.53 -44.28
N SER A 779 15.41 -23.71 -43.32
CA SER A 779 16.72 -23.84 -42.71
C SER A 779 16.59 -23.88 -41.19
N ARG A 780 16.44 -25.08 -40.62
CA ARG A 780 16.89 -25.33 -39.24
C ARG A 780 18.41 -25.13 -39.24
N ILE A 781 18.86 -23.90 -38.97
CA ILE A 781 20.29 -23.63 -38.76
C ILE A 781 20.62 -24.13 -37.36
N SER A 782 21.70 -24.90 -37.25
CA SER A 782 22.25 -25.47 -36.02
C SER A 782 22.89 -24.43 -35.08
N SER A 783 22.49 -23.16 -35.20
CA SER A 783 22.93 -22.07 -34.34
C SER A 783 21.95 -20.90 -34.53
N PRO A 784 20.86 -20.83 -33.74
CA PRO A 784 19.80 -19.83 -33.91
C PRO A 784 20.22 -18.40 -33.54
N TYR A 785 21.45 -18.19 -33.07
CA TYR A 785 21.93 -16.89 -32.59
C TYR A 785 23.29 -16.57 -33.22
N GLY A 786 23.28 -15.59 -34.14
CA GLY A 786 24.47 -14.96 -34.68
C GLY A 786 24.40 -13.44 -34.52
N PRO A 787 25.54 -12.76 -34.35
CA PRO A 787 25.61 -11.30 -34.22
C PRO A 787 25.01 -10.56 -35.43
N LEU A 788 24.80 -9.24 -35.30
CA LEU A 788 24.57 -8.32 -36.42
C LEU A 788 25.58 -8.63 -37.53
N SER A 789 25.10 -9.20 -38.64
CA SER A 789 25.96 -9.56 -39.77
C SER A 789 25.98 -8.40 -40.75
N PHE A 790 27.19 -7.94 -41.07
CA PHE A 790 27.47 -6.99 -42.15
C PHE A 790 28.05 -7.77 -43.33
N SER A 791 27.60 -7.49 -44.55
CA SER A 791 28.19 -8.10 -45.74
C SER A 791 29.58 -7.50 -46.02
N GLU A 792 30.63 -8.33 -46.08
CA GLU A 792 31.99 -7.87 -46.40
C GLU A 792 32.07 -7.23 -47.81
N GLU A 793 31.20 -7.64 -48.76
CA GLU A 793 31.10 -7.04 -50.10
C GLU A 793 30.59 -5.58 -50.09
N ASP A 794 29.99 -5.13 -48.98
CA ASP A 794 29.45 -3.77 -48.84
C ASP A 794 30.50 -2.77 -48.32
N GLY A 795 31.71 -3.21 -47.97
CA GLY A 795 32.83 -2.34 -47.59
C GLY A 795 32.68 -1.69 -46.21
N VAL A 796 32.44 -2.50 -45.19
CA VAL A 796 32.27 -2.08 -43.80
C VAL A 796 33.25 -2.84 -42.92
N SER A 797 33.89 -2.18 -41.95
CA SER A 797 34.64 -2.84 -40.88
C SER A 797 33.93 -2.61 -39.55
N THR A 798 33.46 -3.68 -38.91
CA THR A 798 32.83 -3.64 -37.58
C THR A 798 33.92 -3.49 -36.52
N GLN A 799 33.77 -2.53 -35.61
CA GLN A 799 34.75 -2.26 -34.54
C GLN A 799 34.24 -2.71 -33.17
N LEU A 800 32.93 -2.68 -32.94
CA LEU A 800 32.33 -3.05 -31.68
C LEU A 800 30.91 -3.55 -31.90
N LEU A 801 30.54 -4.65 -31.25
CA LEU A 801 29.18 -5.16 -31.24
C LEU A 801 28.82 -5.59 -29.81
N LYS A 802 27.79 -4.98 -29.25
CA LYS A 802 27.29 -5.25 -27.90
C LYS A 802 25.83 -5.68 -27.97
N CYS A 803 25.49 -6.67 -27.14
CA CYS A 803 24.11 -7.07 -26.91
C CYS A 803 23.80 -6.87 -25.44
N TYR A 804 22.70 -6.17 -25.19
CA TYR A 804 22.17 -5.92 -23.86
C TYR A 804 20.88 -6.70 -23.73
N VAL A 805 20.90 -7.68 -22.83
CA VAL A 805 19.70 -8.36 -22.35
C VAL A 805 19.13 -7.49 -21.24
N LEU A 806 17.87 -7.12 -21.35
CA LEU A 806 17.21 -6.20 -20.44
C LEU A 806 16.63 -7.00 -19.24
N ASN A 807 17.42 -7.35 -18.19
CA ASN A 807 16.94 -7.90 -16.87
C ASN A 807 17.78 -7.47 -15.62
N ASP A 808 17.15 -7.03 -14.50
CA ASP A 808 17.75 -6.45 -13.23
C ASP A 808 18.37 -7.58 -12.45
N GLU A 809 19.70 -7.56 -12.32
CA GLU A 809 20.38 -8.54 -11.50
C GLU A 809 20.05 -8.33 -10.03
N ILE A 810 19.45 -9.36 -9.44
CA ILE A 810 19.49 -9.61 -8.01
C ILE A 810 20.76 -10.40 -7.75
N GLU A 811 21.67 -9.85 -6.94
CA GLU A 811 22.82 -10.59 -6.45
C GLU A 811 22.33 -11.83 -5.67
N MET A 812 22.54 -13.00 -6.25
CA MET A 812 22.28 -14.27 -5.58
C MET A 812 23.26 -14.40 -4.40
N PRO A 813 22.77 -14.61 -3.16
CA PRO A 813 23.64 -14.84 -2.02
C PRO A 813 24.57 -16.04 -2.30
N ALA A 814 25.82 -15.96 -1.84
CA ALA A 814 26.81 -17.00 -2.10
C ALA A 814 26.38 -18.34 -1.48
N VAL A 815 26.27 -19.38 -2.31
CA VAL A 815 26.03 -20.76 -1.86
C VAL A 815 27.31 -21.60 -1.80
N ASP A 816 28.42 -21.10 -2.36
CA ASP A 816 29.70 -21.80 -2.40
C ASP A 816 30.14 -22.27 -1.01
N GLY A 817 30.59 -23.53 -0.93
CA GLY A 817 31.06 -24.14 0.32
C GLY A 817 29.98 -24.63 1.29
N LEU A 818 28.68 -24.38 1.04
CA LEU A 818 27.61 -24.88 1.92
C LEU A 818 27.58 -26.43 1.97
N ARG A 819 27.24 -26.97 3.14
CA ARG A 819 27.02 -28.41 3.36
C ARG A 819 25.55 -28.65 3.62
N VAL A 820 24.88 -29.33 2.69
CA VAL A 820 23.42 -29.44 2.67
C VAL A 820 22.99 -30.89 2.89
N LEU A 821 22.14 -31.15 3.88
CA LEU A 821 21.46 -32.44 4.03
C LEU A 821 20.17 -32.41 3.22
N VAL A 822 19.99 -33.33 2.27
CA VAL A 822 18.72 -33.54 1.56
C VAL A 822 18.05 -34.77 2.16
N PHE A 823 17.02 -34.53 2.98
CA PHE A 823 16.28 -35.54 3.73
C PHE A 823 14.92 -35.83 3.09
N SER A 824 14.61 -37.10 2.85
CA SER A 824 13.40 -37.49 2.08
C SER A 824 12.66 -38.70 2.66
N LYS A 825 12.75 -38.93 3.98
CA LYS A 825 12.01 -40.03 4.63
C LYS A 825 10.50 -39.78 4.53
N THR A 826 9.74 -40.84 4.29
CA THR A 826 8.28 -40.84 4.21
C THR A 826 7.69 -41.97 5.05
N GLU A 827 6.69 -41.68 5.89
CA GLU A 827 5.93 -42.67 6.66
C GLU A 827 4.47 -42.80 6.19
N THR A 828 4.04 -41.93 5.26
CA THR A 828 2.71 -42.00 4.62
C THR A 828 2.82 -42.13 3.09
N PHE A 829 2.56 -41.07 2.33
CA PHE A 829 2.60 -41.10 0.87
C PHE A 829 4.03 -40.86 0.36
N ARG A 830 4.45 -41.62 -0.65
CA ARG A 830 5.77 -41.48 -1.27
C ARG A 830 5.63 -40.91 -2.67
N HIS A 831 6.22 -39.73 -2.88
CA HIS A 831 6.22 -39.07 -4.19
C HIS A 831 7.25 -39.69 -5.13
N ASP A 832 6.81 -39.99 -6.35
CA ASP A 832 7.66 -40.54 -7.41
C ASP A 832 8.79 -39.58 -7.85
N SER A 833 8.69 -38.29 -7.51
CA SER A 833 9.64 -37.24 -7.86
C SER A 833 10.82 -37.10 -6.88
N ILE A 834 10.82 -37.82 -5.76
CA ILE A 834 11.93 -37.78 -4.78
C ILE A 834 13.30 -37.98 -5.46
N PRO A 835 13.53 -39.02 -6.30
CA PRO A 835 14.82 -39.21 -6.97
C PRO A 835 15.22 -38.03 -7.86
N ASP A 836 14.27 -37.41 -8.55
CA ASP A 836 14.50 -36.24 -9.41
C ASP A 836 14.88 -35.00 -8.60
N GLY A 837 14.28 -34.83 -7.41
CA GLY A 837 14.64 -33.79 -6.45
C GLY A 837 16.06 -33.91 -5.92
N HIS A 838 16.49 -35.13 -5.56
CA HIS A 838 17.89 -35.38 -5.16
C HIS A 838 18.87 -35.08 -6.31
N ALA A 839 18.56 -35.57 -7.53
CA ALA A 839 19.39 -35.33 -8.70
C ALA A 839 19.46 -33.83 -9.05
N CYS A 840 18.38 -33.08 -8.86
CA CYS A 840 18.36 -31.63 -9.03
C CYS A 840 19.32 -30.94 -8.05
N MET A 841 19.24 -31.25 -6.75
CA MET A 841 20.13 -30.66 -5.76
C MET A 841 21.61 -31.03 -5.98
N GLU A 842 21.91 -32.23 -6.46
CA GLU A 842 23.28 -32.63 -6.83
C GLU A 842 23.83 -31.85 -8.05
N ARG A 843 22.98 -31.60 -9.06
CA ARG A 843 23.33 -30.73 -10.20
C ARG A 843 23.59 -29.31 -9.74
N LEU A 844 22.70 -28.74 -8.92
CA LEU A 844 22.85 -27.39 -8.37
C LEU A 844 24.10 -27.27 -7.49
N ALA A 845 24.40 -28.29 -6.68
CA ALA A 845 25.61 -28.35 -5.87
C ALA A 845 26.88 -28.27 -6.71
N THR A 846 26.93 -29.03 -7.81
CA THR A 846 28.04 -29.01 -8.76
C THR A 846 28.21 -27.66 -9.43
N GLN A 847 27.11 -26.98 -9.77
CA GLN A 847 27.13 -25.67 -10.43
C GLN A 847 27.46 -24.52 -9.47
N GLY A 848 26.95 -24.58 -8.24
CA GLY A 848 27.04 -23.54 -7.23
C GLY A 848 28.20 -23.68 -6.23
N GLY A 849 29.02 -24.73 -6.36
CA GLY A 849 30.19 -24.94 -5.50
C GLY A 849 29.89 -25.41 -4.07
N PHE A 850 28.71 -25.98 -3.83
CA PHE A 850 28.33 -26.54 -2.53
C PHE A 850 28.27 -28.06 -2.55
N SER A 851 28.04 -28.67 -1.39
CA SER A 851 27.98 -30.13 -1.23
C SER A 851 26.62 -30.58 -0.68
N THR A 852 26.13 -31.71 -1.18
CA THR A 852 24.88 -32.33 -0.70
C THR A 852 25.16 -33.71 -0.13
N THR A 853 24.43 -34.08 0.92
CA THR A 853 24.35 -35.46 1.43
C THR A 853 22.89 -35.87 1.44
N SER A 854 22.56 -36.95 0.74
CA SER A 854 21.19 -37.46 0.66
C SER A 854 20.95 -38.53 1.72
N SER A 855 19.82 -38.49 2.42
CA SER A 855 19.47 -39.50 3.42
C SER A 855 17.97 -39.67 3.60
N GLU A 856 17.56 -40.90 3.95
CA GLU A 856 16.22 -41.22 4.47
C GLU A 856 16.31 -41.72 5.93
N ASP A 857 17.49 -41.67 6.56
CA ASP A 857 17.73 -42.14 7.92
C ASP A 857 17.58 -41.02 8.95
N SER A 858 16.52 -41.08 9.76
CA SER A 858 16.26 -40.13 10.85
C SER A 858 17.35 -40.13 11.93
N ALA A 859 18.19 -41.16 12.03
CA ALA A 859 19.28 -41.21 13.02
C ALA A 859 20.28 -40.06 12.89
N ILE A 860 20.36 -39.43 11.71
CA ILE A 860 21.18 -38.23 11.46
C ILE A 860 20.72 -37.02 12.27
N PHE A 861 19.47 -36.97 12.73
CA PHE A 861 18.92 -35.88 13.54
C PHE A 861 19.38 -36.00 15.00
N ASN A 862 20.69 -35.83 15.20
CA ASN A 862 21.34 -35.71 16.50
C ASN A 862 22.37 -34.57 16.43
N SER A 863 22.81 -34.07 17.59
CA SER A 863 23.68 -32.90 17.66
C SER A 863 25.01 -33.04 16.92
N ASN A 864 25.61 -34.25 16.88
CA ASN A 864 26.91 -34.47 16.26
C ASN A 864 26.83 -34.50 14.73
N ASP A 865 25.78 -35.13 14.19
CA ASP A 865 25.64 -35.28 12.75
C ASP A 865 25.03 -34.03 12.10
N LEU A 866 24.06 -33.37 12.74
CA LEU A 866 23.49 -32.11 12.23
C LEU A 866 24.54 -30.98 12.17
N ALA A 867 25.52 -30.95 13.08
CA ALA A 867 26.61 -29.97 13.05
C ALA A 867 27.51 -30.04 11.80
N LYS A 868 27.39 -31.10 10.99
CA LYS A 868 28.08 -31.23 9.70
C LYS A 868 27.41 -30.46 8.56
N PHE A 869 26.20 -29.96 8.79
CA PHE A 869 25.38 -29.31 7.77
C PHE A 869 25.04 -27.88 8.16
N ASP A 870 25.04 -27.01 7.16
CA ASP A 870 24.66 -25.61 7.26
C ASP A 870 23.17 -25.43 6.90
N ALA A 871 22.62 -26.31 6.06
CA ALA A 871 21.21 -26.35 5.70
C ALA A 871 20.65 -27.77 5.64
N VAL A 872 19.35 -27.90 5.93
CA VAL A 872 18.59 -29.14 5.81
C VAL A 872 17.39 -28.90 4.90
N ILE A 873 17.30 -29.70 3.83
CA ILE A 873 16.19 -29.71 2.88
C ILE A 873 15.29 -30.91 3.18
N PHE A 874 14.01 -30.66 3.46
CA PHE A 874 12.99 -31.70 3.50
C PHE A 874 12.40 -31.82 2.10
N MET A 875 12.85 -32.84 1.37
CA MET A 875 12.50 -33.09 -0.02
C MET A 875 11.35 -34.11 -0.07
N ASN A 876 10.12 -33.63 -0.18
CA ASN A 876 8.92 -34.48 -0.28
C ASN A 876 8.78 -35.50 0.88
N THR A 877 9.15 -35.10 2.10
CA THR A 877 8.89 -35.90 3.30
C THR A 877 7.40 -35.96 3.60
N THR A 878 6.93 -37.01 4.28
CA THR A 878 5.52 -37.15 4.68
C THR A 878 5.38 -37.96 5.96
N GLY A 879 4.40 -37.62 6.81
CA GLY A 879 4.12 -38.34 8.06
C GLY A 879 5.01 -37.93 9.25
N ASP A 880 5.05 -38.77 10.28
CA ASP A 880 5.81 -38.57 11.54
C ASP A 880 7.18 -39.25 11.43
N VAL A 881 8.19 -38.49 11.00
CA VAL A 881 9.49 -39.01 10.54
C VAL A 881 10.59 -38.87 11.59
N LEU A 882 10.41 -38.03 12.61
CA LEU A 882 11.34 -37.76 13.71
C LEU A 882 10.70 -38.03 15.07
N ASN A 883 11.38 -38.78 15.94
CA ASN A 883 10.95 -38.91 17.33
C ASN A 883 11.31 -37.67 18.17
N GLU A 884 10.78 -37.57 19.39
CA GLU A 884 10.99 -36.43 20.32
C GLU A 884 12.47 -36.02 20.51
N SER A 885 13.38 -36.99 20.56
CA SER A 885 14.82 -36.70 20.73
C SER A 885 15.44 -36.08 19.47
N GLN A 886 15.01 -36.55 18.30
CA GLN A 886 15.43 -36.03 17.00
C GLN A 886 14.83 -34.65 16.73
N GLN A 887 13.55 -34.47 17.08
CA GLN A 887 12.86 -33.19 17.07
C GLN A 887 13.61 -32.13 17.90
N SER A 888 13.96 -32.49 19.14
CA SER A 888 14.71 -31.60 20.05
C SER A 888 16.10 -31.24 19.52
N ALA A 889 16.80 -32.21 18.91
CA ALA A 889 18.10 -31.97 18.27
C ALA A 889 17.98 -31.04 17.07
N PHE A 890 16.94 -31.21 16.26
CA PHE A 890 16.68 -30.36 15.09
C PHE A 890 16.37 -28.92 15.47
N GLN A 891 15.51 -28.69 16.48
CA GLN A 891 15.25 -27.33 17.00
C GLN A 891 16.52 -26.66 17.50
N SER A 892 17.34 -27.40 18.24
CA SER A 892 18.57 -26.86 18.82
C SER A 892 19.57 -26.48 17.72
N TRP A 893 19.74 -27.32 16.70
CA TRP A 893 20.57 -27.04 15.52
C TRP A 893 20.06 -25.82 14.74
N TYR A 894 18.75 -25.75 14.48
CA TYR A 894 18.14 -24.65 13.76
C TYR A 894 18.32 -23.31 14.49
N ARG A 895 18.06 -23.26 15.80
CA ARG A 895 18.32 -22.09 16.67
C ARG A 895 19.79 -21.65 16.69
N SER A 896 20.72 -22.56 16.39
CA SER A 896 22.15 -22.23 16.30
C SER A 896 22.58 -21.68 14.93
N GLY A 897 21.63 -21.37 14.04
CA GLY A 897 21.89 -20.80 12.73
C GLY A 897 21.78 -21.78 11.57
N GLY A 898 21.18 -22.96 11.78
CA GLY A 898 20.86 -23.89 10.70
C GLY A 898 19.74 -23.36 9.80
N ALA A 899 19.85 -23.58 8.49
CA ALA A 899 18.85 -23.14 7.51
C ALA A 899 17.89 -24.25 7.10
N PHE A 900 16.60 -23.94 6.94
CA PHE A 900 15.59 -24.91 6.52
C PHE A 900 15.01 -24.60 5.14
N VAL A 901 14.87 -25.64 4.31
CA VAL A 901 14.12 -25.60 3.05
C VAL A 901 13.10 -26.73 3.02
N GLY A 902 11.83 -26.42 2.85
CA GLY A 902 10.77 -27.40 2.63
C GLY A 902 10.30 -27.43 1.17
N VAL A 903 10.21 -28.61 0.58
CA VAL A 903 9.73 -28.80 -0.80
C VAL A 903 8.48 -29.66 -0.81
N HIS A 904 7.42 -29.12 -1.42
CA HIS A 904 6.11 -29.71 -1.67
C HIS A 904 5.54 -30.45 -0.46
N ALA A 905 5.73 -31.77 -0.38
CA ALA A 905 5.14 -32.59 0.68
C ALA A 905 5.70 -32.33 2.08
N ALA A 906 6.77 -31.55 2.23
CA ALA A 906 7.29 -31.16 3.54
C ALA A 906 6.22 -30.54 4.47
N SER A 907 5.17 -29.92 3.93
CA SER A 907 4.03 -29.43 4.73
C SER A 907 3.07 -30.52 5.22
N ASP A 908 3.20 -31.76 4.73
CA ASP A 908 2.48 -32.96 5.16
C ASP A 908 3.30 -33.83 6.13
N THR A 909 4.29 -33.21 6.81
CA THR A 909 5.22 -33.85 7.74
C THR A 909 4.99 -33.32 9.17
N GLU A 910 5.13 -34.19 10.18
CA GLU A 910 5.11 -33.84 11.62
C GLU A 910 3.86 -33.04 12.08
N HIS A 911 2.65 -33.44 11.68
CA HIS A 911 1.41 -32.68 11.93
C HIS A 911 1.15 -32.36 13.41
N GLU A 912 1.53 -33.25 14.32
CA GLU A 912 1.33 -33.08 15.77
C GLU A 912 2.44 -32.25 16.45
N TRP A 913 3.50 -31.93 15.71
CA TRP A 913 4.61 -31.13 16.21
C TRP A 913 4.39 -29.65 15.88
N GLU A 914 3.84 -28.90 16.84
CA GLU A 914 3.42 -27.51 16.62
C GLU A 914 4.55 -26.64 16.05
N TRP A 915 5.75 -26.80 16.61
CA TRP A 915 6.93 -26.05 16.20
C TRP A 915 7.30 -26.27 14.73
N PHE A 916 7.15 -27.48 14.20
CA PHE A 916 7.48 -27.76 12.79
C PHE A 916 6.45 -27.17 11.84
N GLY A 917 5.16 -27.19 12.20
CA GLY A 917 4.14 -26.50 11.42
C GLY A 917 4.39 -24.99 11.33
N GLN A 918 4.91 -24.37 12.41
CA GLN A 918 5.35 -22.98 12.39
C GLN A 918 6.62 -22.79 11.56
N LEU A 919 7.61 -23.69 11.65
CA LEU A 919 8.82 -23.65 10.83
C LEU A 919 8.49 -23.70 9.32
N VAL A 920 7.60 -24.59 8.90
CA VAL A 920 7.14 -24.67 7.50
C VAL A 920 6.27 -23.47 7.16
N GLY A 921 5.48 -22.99 8.11
CA GLY A 921 4.56 -21.87 7.98
C GLY A 921 3.12 -22.29 7.69
N ALA A 922 2.89 -23.51 7.20
CA ALA A 922 1.58 -24.06 6.90
C ALA A 922 1.54 -25.59 7.00
N ARG A 923 0.34 -26.16 7.17
CA ARG A 923 0.09 -27.61 7.18
C ARG A 923 -0.80 -28.03 6.02
N PHE A 924 -0.42 -29.12 5.34
CA PHE A 924 -1.19 -29.68 4.24
C PHE A 924 -2.62 -30.07 4.68
N ARG A 925 -3.60 -29.84 3.79
CA ARG A 925 -5.00 -30.25 3.97
C ARG A 925 -5.49 -31.14 2.84
N CYS A 926 -5.40 -30.67 1.60
CA CYS A 926 -5.87 -31.38 0.41
C CYS A 926 -5.24 -30.82 -0.87
N HIS A 927 -5.48 -31.47 -2.00
CA HIS A 927 -5.08 -30.98 -3.33
C HIS A 927 -6.04 -31.50 -4.41
N PRO A 928 -6.14 -30.83 -5.58
CA PRO A 928 -6.79 -31.37 -6.77
C PRO A 928 -5.82 -32.28 -7.56
N ALA A 929 -6.25 -32.72 -8.74
CA ALA A 929 -5.35 -33.41 -9.67
C ALA A 929 -4.28 -32.47 -10.23
N VAL A 930 -3.12 -33.04 -10.59
CA VAL A 930 -2.03 -32.35 -11.31
C VAL A 930 -2.57 -31.69 -12.58
N GLN A 931 -2.36 -30.38 -12.73
CA GLN A 931 -2.87 -29.60 -13.86
C GLN A 931 -2.10 -28.28 -14.02
N PRO A 932 -2.10 -27.65 -15.21
CA PRO A 932 -1.48 -26.35 -15.40
C PRO A 932 -2.22 -25.25 -14.62
N ALA A 933 -1.48 -24.30 -14.07
CA ALA A 933 -2.00 -23.07 -13.49
C ALA A 933 -1.03 -21.90 -13.71
N ARG A 934 -1.56 -20.68 -13.65
CA ARG A 934 -0.79 -19.44 -13.61
C ARG A 934 -0.35 -19.18 -12.17
N VAL A 935 0.95 -19.06 -11.95
CA VAL A 935 1.55 -18.57 -10.71
C VAL A 935 1.84 -17.09 -10.88
N VAL A 936 1.48 -16.27 -9.90
CA VAL A 936 1.76 -14.83 -9.84
C VAL A 936 2.92 -14.61 -8.89
N VAL A 937 3.93 -13.87 -9.35
CA VAL A 937 5.10 -13.53 -8.55
C VAL A 937 4.76 -12.32 -7.68
N MET A 938 4.83 -12.50 -6.36
CA MET A 938 4.45 -11.46 -5.39
C MET A 938 5.64 -10.62 -4.96
N ASN A 939 6.86 -11.15 -5.10
CA ASN A 939 8.08 -10.50 -4.66
C ASN A 939 9.21 -10.78 -5.66
N HIS A 940 9.56 -9.81 -6.50
CA HIS A 940 10.69 -9.95 -7.41
C HIS A 940 12.03 -9.71 -6.71
N ASP A 941 12.10 -9.13 -5.50
CA ASP A 941 13.36 -8.82 -4.82
C ASP A 941 14.01 -10.06 -4.16
N HIS A 942 13.26 -11.16 -4.04
CA HIS A 942 13.77 -12.37 -3.40
C HIS A 942 14.56 -13.22 -4.42
N PRO A 943 15.76 -13.74 -4.07
CA PRO A 943 16.59 -14.53 -5.00
C PRO A 943 15.85 -15.73 -5.62
N ALA A 944 14.92 -16.33 -4.88
CA ALA A 944 14.08 -17.44 -5.38
C ALA A 944 13.11 -17.05 -6.52
N THR A 945 12.80 -15.77 -6.73
CA THR A 945 11.74 -15.33 -7.65
C THR A 945 12.16 -14.17 -8.57
N ALA A 946 13.37 -13.65 -8.36
CA ALA A 946 14.03 -12.61 -9.15
C ALA A 946 13.98 -12.82 -10.66
N HIS A 947 14.32 -14.04 -11.09
CA HIS A 947 14.45 -14.44 -12.49
C HIS A 947 13.10 -14.74 -13.17
N LEU A 948 12.02 -14.80 -12.39
CA LEU A 948 10.70 -15.12 -12.92
C LEU A 948 10.06 -13.86 -13.52
N ASN A 949 9.27 -14.05 -14.58
CA ASN A 949 8.35 -13.01 -15.05
C ASN A 949 7.26 -12.77 -13.98
N SER A 950 6.54 -11.64 -14.06
CA SER A 950 5.40 -11.35 -13.15
C SER A 950 4.35 -12.46 -13.09
N THR A 951 4.27 -13.30 -14.12
CA THR A 951 3.50 -14.54 -14.12
C THR A 951 4.32 -15.71 -14.66
N TRP A 952 4.12 -16.88 -14.08
CA TRP A 952 4.76 -18.14 -14.46
C TRP A 952 3.71 -19.24 -14.59
N VAL A 953 3.48 -19.73 -15.81
CA VAL A 953 2.53 -20.82 -16.05
C VAL A 953 3.27 -22.15 -16.00
N ARG A 954 2.81 -23.07 -15.15
CA ARG A 954 3.39 -24.40 -15.03
C ARG A 954 2.38 -25.45 -14.56
N THR A 955 2.76 -26.71 -14.63
CA THR A 955 1.93 -27.86 -14.23
C THR A 955 2.47 -28.46 -12.95
N ASP A 956 1.64 -28.53 -11.91
CA ASP A 956 1.96 -29.18 -10.64
C ASP A 956 0.67 -29.63 -9.91
N GLU A 957 0.83 -30.19 -8.71
CA GLU A 957 -0.26 -30.47 -7.77
C GLU A 957 -0.39 -29.32 -6.76
N TRP A 958 -1.54 -28.62 -6.77
CA TRP A 958 -1.73 -27.37 -6.04
C TRP A 958 -2.28 -27.60 -4.62
N TYR A 959 -1.44 -27.51 -3.60
CA TYR A 959 -1.81 -27.80 -2.21
C TYR A 959 -2.69 -26.73 -1.59
N ASP A 960 -3.86 -27.11 -1.09
CA ASP A 960 -4.61 -26.33 -0.11
C ASP A 960 -4.09 -26.63 1.30
N PHE A 961 -4.03 -25.59 2.12
CA PHE A 961 -3.54 -25.67 3.50
C PHE A 961 -4.68 -25.64 4.53
N LYS A 962 -4.37 -26.05 5.76
CA LYS A 962 -5.23 -25.82 6.92
C LYS A 962 -5.36 -24.31 7.17
N ALA A 963 -6.42 -23.90 7.85
CA ALA A 963 -6.78 -22.48 8.01
C ALA A 963 -5.78 -21.65 8.85
N ASP A 964 -4.80 -22.30 9.46
CA ASP A 964 -3.72 -21.74 10.26
C ASP A 964 -2.46 -21.39 9.43
N GLY A 965 -2.45 -21.61 8.11
CA GLY A 965 -1.27 -21.40 7.27
C GLY A 965 -1.54 -20.85 5.85
N PRO A 966 -0.60 -20.11 5.24
CA PRO A 966 0.63 -19.59 5.85
C PRO A 966 0.32 -18.56 6.95
N HIS A 967 0.98 -18.64 8.11
CA HIS A 967 0.72 -17.71 9.22
C HIS A 967 1.27 -16.30 8.96
N ASP A 968 0.84 -15.31 9.76
CA ASP A 968 1.06 -13.86 9.55
C ASP A 968 2.54 -13.37 9.54
N GLY A 969 3.50 -14.26 9.76
CA GLY A 969 4.94 -14.00 9.65
C GLY A 969 5.56 -14.36 8.30
N CYS A 970 4.83 -15.07 7.44
CA CYS A 970 5.32 -15.53 6.15
C CYS A 970 5.33 -14.43 5.08
N ASN A 971 6.48 -14.22 4.43
CA ASN A 971 6.61 -13.40 3.24
C ASN A 971 6.23 -14.22 2.00
N CYS A 972 5.06 -13.96 1.42
CA CYS A 972 4.58 -14.63 0.21
C CYS A 972 5.47 -14.27 -1.00
N LEU A 973 6.03 -15.27 -1.66
CA LEU A 973 6.88 -15.11 -2.84
C LEU A 973 6.11 -15.43 -4.12
N LEU A 974 5.31 -16.51 -4.08
CA LEU A 974 4.48 -16.98 -5.19
C LEU A 974 3.07 -17.28 -4.69
N ARG A 975 2.05 -16.93 -5.48
CA ARG A 975 0.68 -17.44 -5.32
C ARG A 975 0.20 -18.11 -6.60
N VAL A 976 -0.60 -19.17 -6.49
CA VAL A 976 -1.29 -19.74 -7.65
C VAL A 976 -2.62 -19.03 -7.87
N ASP A 977 -2.96 -18.80 -9.13
CA ASP A 977 -4.24 -18.24 -9.54
C ASP A 977 -5.27 -19.36 -9.72
N GLU A 978 -6.11 -19.55 -8.69
CA GLU A 978 -7.22 -20.50 -8.71
C GLU A 978 -8.22 -20.31 -9.86
N ASN A 979 -8.20 -19.19 -10.58
CA ASN A 979 -9.05 -19.02 -11.76
C ASN A 979 -8.54 -19.77 -13.00
N THR A 980 -7.31 -20.29 -12.95
CA THR A 980 -6.65 -20.96 -14.08
C THR A 980 -6.66 -22.47 -13.99
N TYR A 981 -7.16 -23.01 -12.87
CA TYR A 981 -7.27 -24.45 -12.64
C TYR A 981 -8.56 -24.78 -11.88
N SER A 982 -8.86 -26.06 -11.70
CA SER A 982 -10.08 -26.53 -11.03
C SER A 982 -9.78 -27.29 -9.74
N GLY A 983 -10.63 -27.10 -8.73
CA GLY A 983 -10.57 -27.84 -7.46
C GLY A 983 -9.78 -27.17 -6.33
N GLY A 984 -9.29 -25.94 -6.52
CA GLY A 984 -8.73 -25.13 -5.42
C GLY A 984 -9.80 -24.70 -4.41
N GLN A 985 -9.40 -24.65 -3.14
CA GLN A 985 -10.28 -24.40 -1.99
C GLN A 985 -9.68 -23.39 -1.00
N THR A 986 -8.68 -22.62 -1.43
CA THR A 986 -7.99 -21.59 -0.63
C THR A 986 -8.51 -20.20 -0.97
N GLY A 987 -9.01 -19.99 -2.19
CA GLY A 987 -9.58 -18.74 -2.66
C GLY A 987 -8.61 -17.92 -3.52
N PRO A 988 -8.93 -16.64 -3.82
CA PRO A 988 -8.14 -15.82 -4.76
C PRO A 988 -6.70 -15.54 -4.29
N TRP A 989 -6.42 -15.76 -3.01
CA TRP A 989 -5.10 -15.64 -2.41
C TRP A 989 -4.62 -17.01 -1.94
N HIS A 990 -3.95 -17.71 -2.84
CA HIS A 990 -3.45 -19.05 -2.62
C HIS A 990 -1.92 -19.07 -2.70
N PRO A 991 -1.21 -18.79 -1.60
CA PRO A 991 0.26 -18.84 -1.57
C PRO A 991 0.77 -20.26 -1.87
N VAL A 992 1.82 -20.34 -2.70
CA VAL A 992 2.49 -21.60 -3.06
C VAL A 992 4.00 -21.54 -2.88
N ALA A 993 4.57 -20.39 -2.50
CA ALA A 993 5.92 -20.31 -1.96
C ALA A 993 6.05 -19.10 -1.03
N TRP A 994 6.80 -19.24 0.06
CA TRP A 994 7.04 -18.17 1.02
C TRP A 994 8.37 -18.35 1.75
N SER A 995 8.82 -17.29 2.40
CA SER A 995 9.99 -17.29 3.27
C SER A 995 9.75 -16.52 4.56
N HIS A 996 10.44 -16.86 5.64
CA HIS A 996 10.36 -16.09 6.88
C HIS A 996 11.54 -16.38 7.83
N GLU A 997 11.71 -15.48 8.80
CA GLU A 997 12.56 -15.72 9.96
C GLU A 997 11.71 -16.34 11.07
N PHE A 998 12.20 -17.43 11.64
CA PHE A 998 11.52 -18.17 12.69
C PHE A 998 12.55 -18.67 13.68
N ASP A 999 12.29 -18.53 14.98
CA ASP A 999 13.05 -19.12 16.08
C ASP A 999 14.59 -19.04 15.91
N GLY A 1000 15.09 -17.87 15.51
CA GLY A 1000 16.53 -17.59 15.34
C GLY A 1000 17.16 -18.04 14.02
N GLY A 1001 16.40 -18.66 13.11
CA GLY A 1001 16.85 -19.08 11.79
C GLY A 1001 15.97 -18.56 10.65
N ARG A 1002 16.27 -19.00 9.42
CA ARG A 1002 15.49 -18.71 8.21
C ARG A 1002 14.89 -19.99 7.62
N SER A 1003 13.64 -19.87 7.20
CA SER A 1003 12.86 -20.92 6.55
C SER A 1003 12.40 -20.46 5.17
N PHE A 1004 12.62 -21.30 4.16
CA PHE A 1004 12.03 -21.15 2.83
C PHE A 1004 11.18 -22.39 2.52
N TYR A 1005 9.97 -22.17 2.01
CA TYR A 1005 9.09 -23.26 1.60
C TYR A 1005 8.51 -23.00 0.21
N THR A 1006 8.44 -24.06 -0.60
CA THR A 1006 7.72 -24.06 -1.87
C THR A 1006 6.78 -25.27 -1.93
N ALA A 1007 5.51 -25.05 -2.24
CA ALA A 1007 4.51 -26.09 -2.45
C ALA A 1007 4.65 -26.80 -3.81
N LEU A 1008 5.57 -26.33 -4.65
CA LEU A 1008 5.89 -26.89 -5.95
C LEU A 1008 6.86 -28.06 -5.80
N GLY A 1009 6.78 -29.06 -6.68
CA GLY A 1009 7.70 -30.22 -6.65
C GLY A 1009 7.02 -31.59 -6.63
N HIS A 1010 5.73 -31.70 -7.00
CA HIS A 1010 5.07 -33.00 -7.13
C HIS A 1010 5.62 -33.79 -8.32
N THR A 1011 5.74 -33.13 -9.48
CA THR A 1011 6.04 -33.81 -10.74
C THR A 1011 7.54 -33.98 -10.95
N LYS A 1012 7.94 -35.04 -11.67
CA LYS A 1012 9.35 -35.26 -12.05
C LYS A 1012 9.88 -34.14 -12.94
N ALA A 1013 9.05 -33.65 -13.86
CA ALA A 1013 9.41 -32.59 -14.80
C ALA A 1013 9.75 -31.28 -14.10
N THR A 1014 9.09 -30.98 -12.97
CA THR A 1014 9.37 -29.80 -12.14
C THR A 1014 10.87 -29.64 -11.87
N PHE A 1015 11.55 -30.74 -11.52
CA PHE A 1015 12.97 -30.72 -11.12
C PHE A 1015 13.97 -30.60 -12.27
N SER A 1016 13.53 -30.50 -13.52
CA SER A 1016 14.37 -30.19 -14.69
C SER A 1016 14.01 -28.87 -15.36
N GLU A 1017 13.03 -28.13 -14.84
CA GLU A 1017 12.68 -26.78 -15.29
C GLU A 1017 13.72 -25.78 -14.77
N ALA A 1018 14.42 -25.07 -15.67
CA ALA A 1018 15.44 -24.09 -15.28
C ALA A 1018 14.91 -23.02 -14.31
N ALA A 1019 13.67 -22.56 -14.52
CA ALA A 1019 13.01 -21.61 -13.63
C ALA A 1019 12.80 -22.16 -12.21
N PHE A 1020 12.51 -23.46 -12.08
CA PHE A 1020 12.34 -24.09 -10.76
C PHE A 1020 13.68 -24.41 -10.10
N GLU A 1021 14.69 -24.84 -10.87
CA GLU A 1021 16.05 -25.02 -10.38
C GLU A 1021 16.60 -23.73 -9.76
N GLN A 1022 16.43 -22.59 -10.44
CA GLN A 1022 16.80 -21.28 -9.91
C GLN A 1022 15.95 -20.86 -8.70
N HIS A 1023 14.66 -21.21 -8.68
CA HIS A 1023 13.78 -20.97 -7.52
C HIS A 1023 14.28 -21.69 -6.26
N LEU A 1024 14.63 -22.97 -6.38
CA LEU A 1024 15.20 -23.76 -5.29
C LEU A 1024 16.56 -23.22 -4.84
N LEU A 1025 17.44 -22.88 -5.79
CA LEU A 1025 18.76 -22.35 -5.49
C LEU A 1025 18.67 -21.00 -4.76
N GLY A 1026 17.82 -20.09 -5.24
CA GLY A 1026 17.60 -18.79 -4.61
C GLY A 1026 16.94 -18.90 -3.23
N GLY A 1027 16.05 -19.87 -3.04
CA GLY A 1027 15.47 -20.19 -1.73
C GLY A 1027 16.52 -20.68 -0.73
N LEU A 1028 17.36 -21.63 -1.15
CA LEU A 1028 18.48 -22.13 -0.35
C LEU A 1028 19.48 -21.02 0.00
N ALA A 1029 19.89 -20.23 -1.00
CA ALA A 1029 20.83 -19.12 -0.84
C ALA A 1029 20.34 -18.10 0.19
N TRP A 1030 19.06 -17.72 0.10
CA TRP A 1030 18.45 -16.80 1.04
C TRP A 1030 18.40 -17.38 2.46
N ALA A 1031 17.96 -18.65 2.60
CA ALA A 1031 17.83 -19.30 3.90
C ALA A 1031 19.19 -19.45 4.61
N ALA A 1032 20.25 -19.80 3.86
CA ALA A 1032 21.59 -20.02 4.40
C ALA A 1032 22.42 -18.74 4.67
N SER A 1033 21.95 -17.57 4.23
CA SER A 1033 22.74 -16.32 4.34
C SER A 1033 22.96 -15.81 5.78
N ILE A 1034 22.14 -16.20 6.76
CA ILE A 1034 22.41 -15.93 8.19
C ILE A 1034 23.55 -16.83 8.71
N SER A 1035 23.63 -18.06 8.23
CA SER A 1035 24.61 -19.07 8.67
C SER A 1035 26.05 -18.65 8.37
N GLN A 1036 26.26 -17.87 7.30
CA GLN A 1036 27.58 -17.35 6.92
C GLN A 1036 28.04 -16.15 7.75
N GLN A 1037 27.15 -15.36 8.37
CA GLN A 1037 27.52 -14.21 9.21
C GLN A 1037 27.97 -14.60 10.62
N ASN A 1038 27.70 -15.85 11.04
CA ASN A 1038 28.02 -16.35 12.39
C ASN A 1038 29.29 -17.23 12.45
N GLN A 1039 30.13 -17.24 11.41
CA GLN A 1039 31.49 -17.77 11.54
C GLN A 1039 32.45 -16.64 11.97
N PRO A 1040 33.27 -16.84 13.02
CA PRO A 1040 34.13 -15.81 13.60
C PRO A 1040 35.22 -15.30 12.68
#